data_AF-A0A3N5EJU6-F1
#
_entry.id   AF-A0A3N5EJU6-F1
#
_cell.length_a   1.000
_cell.length_b   1.000
_cell.length_c   1.000
_cell.angle_alpha   90.00
_cell.angle_beta   90.00
_cell.angle_gamma   90.00
#
_symmetry.space_group_name_H-M   'P 1'
#
loop_
_entity.id
_entity.type
_entity.pdbx_description
1 polymer ?
#
loop_
_entity_poly.entity_id
_entity_poly.type
_entity_poly.pdbx_seq_one_letter_code
_entity_poly.pdbx_strand_id
1 'polypeptide(L)'
;MLFRNKYIFLIILLFSISQNLFAQYKGGNSNGGDSESLTQSPCSPPENSNIYFGGDANGAQSVSIIQSICTIPINASIYFGGNANGASAKDLIQSACSTPENLSIFFGGNGGESIQLSTLCTPPENNNIYYGGDANGAASQYITNCPVAIPLNIFNGGIADGFSKGVLSQSSCSLSENYNIFFGGNTNGYSLNVFIQSICSTPESLNVFFGGNADGFTQNVLTQSVCPPADNSTISLGGNSEGYSLGTFTQLVCSAAENSNIFFGGNTDGYSIQNLTQSLCAVPENSYIFTGGSADGQDIKRLTQSICPVAENFNIFFGGNTDGFAFSSLTQTICSVPENFNIFKGGNTDGFTLSKFTQSVCSTPENLNIFSGGVSNGDAFQYLISCALPEIANIYFGGDANGAAYTNITICPVNTSQVNIFNGGNANGAANQRLIQNICTPPVNLNIYLGGAANGAENLRVIRSICTAPENQNIYIGGTTNGAANMTIIRSICTPPENFNIYLGGNANGAGNQIIMQSICPISTNWNIFFGGKADGFATRSLLQPFYWTGNVDHNWHDPLNWSLEVVPDISSLVIIPNVVNYPIVSNSSAVAKSIVLQLSARLDINKDLTTEFSIINDGTINITGSPSITIGGDLHCENGLITTGDAKFIFNAATGIQTVNFNNASVRSIDIETSPSASCQLEGNITILQNLNIVSGSFNASTFNITINGNWNNSGSFIPGIGAVTFNGTSQSITNTLGEHFYNLVLQNNSQLVINNNIQVSNNLTLTSGIILTSTNILTLGTSIASPGTLTYSSGRIVGKFEKWIASNGLYFFPIGTPVNSQAVNINVNSGLTPGSIVVYFVSSNPGSGGLPISESGDIVQNQYPEGYWNVTANNGFAVTDFNISLEANGFSTYYFNSYTRIIKRTNSGGWHFDGNHVNAASPNCYRNNLTGGISSLGTQFGIGAMSCYGGAVLDNYLILVNEDVPAFVNVDIAKGGADLFNYTWQYTTNALAVPGDTNWTNIPLSNTNSYDYGTLSNTTRFIRKATSVGCLTPVYSNMLIITVNIPPVTGPIYQIPNSFAF
;
A
#
# COMPACT_ATOMS: atom_id res chain seq x y z
N MET A 1 -125.95 -14.37 5.25
CA MET A 1 -125.75 -14.21 6.70
C MET A 1 -124.53 -13.29 6.86
N LEU A 2 -124.59 -12.04 7.35
CA LEU A 2 -124.92 -11.60 8.74
C LEU A 2 -124.08 -12.41 9.75
N PHE A 3 -123.16 -11.86 10.57
CA PHE A 3 -122.94 -10.51 11.14
C PHE A 3 -121.44 -10.08 11.04
N ARG A 4 -121.03 -8.79 10.94
CA ARG A 4 -120.93 -7.71 11.98
C ARG A 4 -120.16 -8.15 13.25
N ASN A 5 -119.29 -7.38 13.92
CA ASN A 5 -118.72 -6.02 13.77
C ASN A 5 -117.41 -6.02 14.63
N LYS A 6 -116.29 -5.42 14.21
CA LYS A 6 -115.91 -4.00 14.37
C LYS A 6 -115.87 -3.47 15.83
N TYR A 7 -114.69 -2.99 16.24
CA TYR A 7 -114.37 -2.16 17.43
C TYR A 7 -114.53 -2.76 18.84
N ILE A 8 -113.43 -3.32 19.36
CA ILE A 8 -112.88 -2.88 20.65
C ILE A 8 -111.46 -2.40 20.37
N PHE A 9 -111.35 -1.09 20.15
CA PHE A 9 -110.10 -0.35 19.94
C PHE A 9 -109.81 0.39 21.25
N LEU A 10 -108.54 0.52 21.63
CA LEU A 10 -108.05 1.38 22.72
C LEU A 10 -108.39 0.93 24.16
N ILE A 11 -107.35 0.87 25.01
CA ILE A 11 -107.40 0.75 26.49
C ILE A 11 -107.99 -0.61 26.96
N ILE A 12 -107.23 -1.51 27.57
CA ILE A 12 -106.27 -1.35 28.68
C ILE A 12 -104.98 -2.10 28.28
N LEU A 13 -103.79 -1.53 28.08
CA LEU A 13 -103.11 -0.38 28.70
C LEU A 13 -102.94 -0.51 30.23
N LEU A 14 -102.48 -1.67 30.70
CA LEU A 14 -101.92 -1.87 32.05
C LEU A 14 -101.05 -3.14 32.17
N PHE A 15 -100.20 -3.42 31.18
CA PHE A 15 -99.02 -4.29 31.35
C PHE A 15 -97.82 -3.77 30.55
N SER A 16 -97.51 -2.50 30.77
CA SER A 16 -96.24 -1.89 30.40
C SER A 16 -95.22 -2.12 31.52
N ILE A 17 -94.26 -3.03 31.31
CA ILE A 17 -92.92 -3.08 31.95
C ILE A 17 -91.98 -3.89 31.02
N SER A 18 -90.75 -3.41 30.88
CA SER A 18 -89.60 -4.00 30.16
C SER A 18 -89.81 -4.49 28.72
N GLN A 19 -89.30 -3.71 27.76
CA GLN A 19 -88.50 -4.32 26.70
C GLN A 19 -87.32 -5.03 27.37
N ASN A 20 -87.16 -6.33 27.12
CA ASN A 20 -85.92 -7.04 27.36
C ASN A 20 -85.62 -7.83 26.08
N LEU A 21 -84.45 -7.62 25.49
CA LEU A 21 -83.90 -8.61 24.56
C LEU A 21 -83.76 -9.91 25.35
N PHE A 22 -84.38 -10.98 24.88
CA PHE A 22 -84.17 -12.30 25.45
C PHE A 22 -82.82 -12.84 24.99
N ALA A 23 -81.75 -12.42 25.68
CA ALA A 23 -80.47 -13.12 25.62
C ALA A 23 -80.64 -14.50 26.28
N GLN A 24 -80.61 -15.56 25.48
CA GLN A 24 -80.61 -16.92 26.02
C GLN A 24 -79.16 -17.34 26.32
N TYR A 25 -78.85 -17.45 27.60
CA TYR A 25 -77.59 -17.98 28.11
C TYR A 25 -77.75 -19.47 28.43
N LYS A 26 -77.13 -20.34 27.61
CA LYS A 26 -76.92 -21.74 28.00
C LYS A 26 -75.61 -21.85 28.78
N GLY A 27 -75.66 -22.42 29.99
CA GLY A 27 -74.56 -22.44 30.98
C GLY A 27 -74.84 -21.64 32.27
N GLY A 28 -75.84 -20.74 32.26
CA GLY A 28 -76.23 -19.91 33.41
C GLY A 28 -75.46 -18.57 33.55
N ASN A 29 -75.81 -17.75 34.54
CA ASN A 29 -75.31 -16.37 34.72
C ASN A 29 -73.86 -16.26 35.26
N SER A 30 -72.98 -17.23 34.99
CA SER A 30 -71.58 -17.20 35.45
C SER A 30 -70.69 -18.14 34.60
N ASN A 31 -69.52 -18.54 35.11
CA ASN A 31 -68.52 -19.38 34.43
C ASN A 31 -68.95 -20.86 34.24
N GLY A 32 -70.24 -21.12 33.97
CA GLY A 32 -70.77 -22.47 33.80
C GLY A 32 -70.42 -23.05 32.42
N GLY A 33 -69.65 -24.13 32.40
CA GLY A 33 -69.47 -24.95 31.20
C GLY A 33 -70.67 -25.87 30.96
N ASP A 34 -70.92 -26.17 29.68
CA ASP A 34 -72.04 -27.01 29.22
C ASP A 34 -71.56 -27.91 28.07
N SER A 35 -72.13 -29.11 27.94
CA SER A 35 -71.75 -30.06 26.89
C SER A 35 -72.95 -30.90 26.46
N GLU A 36 -73.71 -30.40 25.50
CA GLU A 36 -74.90 -31.04 24.95
C GLU A 36 -74.74 -31.39 23.47
N SER A 37 -75.22 -32.56 23.09
CA SER A 37 -75.53 -32.92 21.69
C SER A 37 -77.01 -32.64 21.45
N LEU A 38 -77.32 -31.56 20.76
CA LEU A 38 -78.68 -31.01 20.69
C LEU A 38 -79.35 -31.32 19.34
N THR A 39 -80.25 -32.31 19.34
CA THR A 39 -81.25 -32.52 18.27
C THR A 39 -82.58 -31.92 18.71
N GLN A 40 -82.95 -30.77 18.15
CA GLN A 40 -84.15 -30.02 18.54
C GLN A 40 -85.35 -30.30 17.63
N SER A 41 -86.56 -30.24 18.22
CA SER A 41 -87.87 -30.36 17.56
C SER A 41 -88.70 -29.12 17.95
N PRO A 42 -89.68 -28.65 17.16
CA PRO A 42 -89.87 -27.22 16.96
C PRO A 42 -90.55 -26.50 18.14
N CYS A 43 -89.89 -25.45 18.63
CA CYS A 43 -90.52 -24.33 19.31
C CYS A 43 -90.03 -23.04 18.65
N SER A 44 -90.96 -22.17 18.25
CA SER A 44 -90.63 -20.91 17.56
C SER A 44 -89.92 -19.93 18.51
N PRO A 45 -88.68 -19.48 18.24
CA PRO A 45 -88.04 -18.43 19.02
C PRO A 45 -88.57 -17.03 18.63
N PRO A 46 -88.41 -16.01 19.49
CA PRO A 46 -88.80 -14.62 19.16
C PRO A 46 -87.88 -13.98 18.10
N GLU A 47 -88.42 -13.01 17.37
CA GLU A 47 -87.64 -12.14 16.47
C GLU A 47 -86.60 -11.32 17.27
N ASN A 48 -85.39 -11.19 16.70
CA ASN A 48 -84.23 -10.48 17.27
C ASN A 48 -83.74 -11.04 18.63
N SER A 49 -82.98 -12.14 18.59
CA SER A 49 -82.36 -12.75 19.77
C SER A 49 -80.86 -13.01 19.59
N ASN A 50 -80.07 -12.63 20.61
CA ASN A 50 -78.67 -13.06 20.75
C ASN A 50 -78.62 -14.36 21.56
N ILE A 51 -77.86 -15.33 21.10
CA ILE A 51 -77.72 -16.63 21.75
C ILE A 51 -76.27 -16.79 22.21
N TYR A 52 -76.08 -16.88 23.54
CA TYR A 52 -74.78 -17.02 24.17
C TYR A 52 -74.62 -18.46 24.68
N PHE A 53 -73.67 -19.16 24.09
CA PHE A 53 -73.26 -20.52 24.41
C PHE A 53 -72.03 -20.46 25.32
N GLY A 54 -72.18 -20.78 26.62
CA GLY A 54 -71.12 -20.71 27.64
C GLY A 54 -71.37 -19.74 28.80
N GLY A 55 -72.62 -19.30 29.00
CA GLY A 55 -72.97 -18.33 30.04
C GLY A 55 -72.58 -16.88 29.72
N ASP A 56 -72.77 -15.98 30.69
CA ASP A 56 -72.52 -14.52 30.53
C ASP A 56 -71.08 -14.11 30.89
N ALA A 57 -70.22 -15.07 31.23
CA ALA A 57 -68.85 -14.85 31.70
C ALA A 57 -67.84 -15.77 30.99
N ASN A 58 -66.75 -16.19 31.66
CA ASN A 58 -65.62 -16.90 31.05
C ASN A 58 -65.87 -18.42 30.91
N GLY A 59 -67.07 -18.85 30.52
CA GLY A 59 -67.38 -20.27 30.35
C GLY A 59 -66.73 -20.85 29.09
N ALA A 60 -66.25 -22.10 29.18
CA ALA A 60 -65.78 -22.87 28.03
C ALA A 60 -66.88 -23.86 27.59
N GLN A 61 -67.08 -24.01 26.28
CA GLN A 61 -68.11 -24.91 25.75
C GLN A 61 -67.65 -25.74 24.54
N SER A 62 -68.09 -27.00 24.49
CA SER A 62 -68.06 -27.87 23.32
C SER A 62 -69.49 -28.31 22.97
N VAL A 63 -69.94 -28.02 21.75
CA VAL A 63 -71.33 -28.29 21.31
C VAL A 63 -71.35 -28.85 19.90
N SER A 64 -71.96 -30.03 19.74
CA SER A 64 -72.38 -30.54 18.43
C SER A 64 -73.86 -30.25 18.23
N ILE A 65 -74.19 -29.38 17.27
CA ILE A 65 -75.56 -29.05 16.90
C ILE A 65 -75.93 -29.82 15.64
N ILE A 66 -76.95 -30.67 15.72
CA ILE A 66 -77.56 -31.35 14.56
C ILE A 66 -78.99 -30.83 14.44
N GLN A 67 -79.20 -29.81 13.61
CA GLN A 67 -80.53 -29.31 13.26
C GLN A 67 -81.07 -30.05 12.04
N SER A 68 -82.32 -30.50 12.12
CA SER A 68 -83.00 -31.19 11.01
C SER A 68 -84.27 -30.50 10.50
N ILE A 69 -84.99 -29.70 11.30
CA ILE A 69 -86.10 -28.81 10.85
C ILE A 69 -86.29 -27.63 11.84
N CYS A 70 -86.28 -26.37 11.39
CA CYS A 70 -86.69 -25.19 12.18
C CYS A 70 -87.34 -24.08 11.31
N THR A 71 -88.27 -23.31 11.89
CA THR A 71 -88.71 -21.98 11.42
C THR A 71 -87.79 -20.88 11.97
N ILE A 72 -87.66 -19.76 11.26
CA ILE A 72 -86.52 -18.84 11.39
C ILE A 72 -86.95 -17.42 11.83
N PRO A 73 -86.29 -16.78 12.81
CA PRO A 73 -86.45 -15.36 13.16
C PRO A 73 -85.56 -14.44 12.30
N ILE A 74 -85.95 -13.16 12.16
CA ILE A 74 -85.44 -12.25 11.10
C ILE A 74 -84.02 -11.67 11.35
N ASN A 75 -83.52 -11.60 12.59
CA ASN A 75 -82.09 -11.32 12.86
C ASN A 75 -81.64 -12.11 14.10
N ALA A 76 -80.39 -12.58 14.12
CA ALA A 76 -79.77 -13.19 15.29
C ALA A 76 -78.24 -13.06 15.24
N SER A 77 -77.59 -13.00 16.41
CA SER A 77 -76.14 -13.18 16.54
C SER A 77 -75.84 -14.32 17.50
N ILE A 78 -74.86 -15.16 17.17
CA ILE A 78 -74.52 -16.35 17.96
C ILE A 78 -73.08 -16.25 18.43
N TYR A 79 -72.93 -16.32 19.76
CA TYR A 79 -71.66 -16.20 20.47
C TYR A 79 -71.30 -17.53 21.13
N PHE A 80 -70.19 -18.13 20.71
CA PHE A 80 -69.66 -19.38 21.29
C PHE A 80 -68.46 -19.07 22.20
N GLY A 81 -68.58 -19.36 23.50
CA GLY A 81 -67.61 -18.93 24.53
C GLY A 81 -68.15 -17.81 25.45
N GLY A 82 -69.47 -17.59 25.48
CA GLY A 82 -70.09 -16.54 26.29
C GLY A 82 -69.78 -15.11 25.82
N ASN A 83 -70.04 -14.15 26.70
CA ASN A 83 -69.98 -12.70 26.43
C ASN A 83 -68.64 -12.05 26.85
N ALA A 84 -67.78 -12.80 27.57
CA ALA A 84 -66.48 -12.37 28.10
C ALA A 84 -65.32 -13.10 27.41
N ASN A 85 -64.26 -13.52 28.11
CA ASN A 85 -63.06 -14.12 27.46
C ASN A 85 -63.13 -15.65 27.35
N GLY A 86 -64.32 -16.23 27.21
CA GLY A 86 -64.49 -17.69 27.15
C GLY A 86 -64.03 -18.28 25.82
N ALA A 87 -63.49 -19.51 25.90
CA ALA A 87 -62.95 -20.25 24.76
C ALA A 87 -64.00 -21.22 24.17
N SER A 88 -63.88 -21.51 22.87
CA SER A 88 -64.77 -22.45 22.19
C SER A 88 -64.00 -23.44 21.31
N ALA A 89 -64.44 -24.71 21.36
CA ALA A 89 -64.01 -25.79 20.46
C ALA A 89 -65.27 -26.47 19.90
N LYS A 90 -65.34 -26.70 18.58
CA LYS A 90 -66.61 -27.08 17.93
C LYS A 90 -66.46 -27.85 16.63
N ASP A 91 -67.24 -28.92 16.48
CA ASP A 91 -67.59 -29.50 15.19
C ASP A 91 -69.04 -29.13 14.83
N LEU A 92 -69.25 -28.52 13.66
CA LEU A 92 -70.58 -28.16 13.15
C LEU A 92 -70.91 -28.92 11.87
N ILE A 93 -71.93 -29.77 11.94
CA ILE A 93 -72.47 -30.53 10.81
C ILE A 93 -73.94 -30.17 10.67
N GLN A 94 -74.28 -29.29 9.72
CA GLN A 94 -75.64 -28.79 9.52
C GLN A 94 -76.19 -29.23 8.16
N SER A 95 -77.26 -30.03 8.15
CA SER A 95 -77.93 -30.44 6.91
C SER A 95 -78.98 -29.42 6.50
N ALA A 96 -78.78 -28.77 5.35
CA ALA A 96 -79.74 -27.99 4.54
C ALA A 96 -81.06 -27.57 5.23
N CYS A 97 -81.00 -26.51 6.04
CA CYS A 97 -82.14 -25.66 6.36
C CYS A 97 -81.95 -24.31 5.65
N SER A 98 -83.04 -23.61 5.31
CA SER A 98 -82.96 -22.17 5.04
C SER A 98 -82.60 -21.40 6.31
N THR A 99 -82.13 -20.17 6.16
CA THR A 99 -81.44 -19.42 7.22
C THR A 99 -81.84 -17.93 7.25
N PRO A 100 -81.55 -17.17 8.34
CA PRO A 100 -81.94 -15.76 8.45
C PRO A 100 -81.22 -14.86 7.45
N GLU A 101 -81.85 -13.75 7.06
CA GLU A 101 -81.12 -12.58 6.56
C GLU A 101 -80.30 -11.98 7.73
N ASN A 102 -79.00 -11.75 7.53
CA ASN A 102 -78.06 -11.17 8.53
C ASN A 102 -77.86 -12.01 9.83
N LEU A 103 -76.95 -12.97 9.78
CA LEU A 103 -76.51 -13.78 10.93
C LEU A 103 -75.00 -13.65 11.17
N SER A 104 -74.59 -12.89 12.19
CA SER A 104 -73.17 -12.85 12.59
C SER A 104 -72.84 -14.01 13.55
N ILE A 105 -71.69 -14.65 13.33
CA ILE A 105 -71.21 -15.77 14.14
C ILE A 105 -69.82 -15.45 14.70
N PHE A 106 -69.71 -15.54 16.02
CA PHE A 106 -68.50 -15.24 16.78
C PHE A 106 -68.02 -16.51 17.49
N PHE A 107 -66.77 -16.90 17.23
CA PHE A 107 -66.10 -18.02 17.90
C PHE A 107 -65.05 -17.49 18.87
N GLY A 108 -65.15 -17.90 20.13
CA GLY A 108 -64.54 -17.17 21.23
C GLY A 108 -65.38 -15.95 21.59
N GLY A 109 -65.39 -15.59 22.88
CA GLY A 109 -66.00 -14.33 23.31
C GLY A 109 -65.08 -13.13 23.00
N ASN A 110 -65.25 -12.02 23.72
CA ASN A 110 -64.65 -10.71 23.48
C ASN A 110 -63.11 -10.60 23.74
N GLY A 111 -62.40 -11.72 23.60
CA GLY A 111 -60.97 -11.90 23.88
C GLY A 111 -60.57 -13.37 24.14
N GLY A 112 -61.34 -14.33 23.64
CA GLY A 112 -61.11 -15.77 23.86
C GLY A 112 -60.30 -16.44 22.74
N GLU A 113 -59.77 -17.64 23.02
CA GLU A 113 -59.17 -18.52 22.00
C GLU A 113 -60.23 -19.41 21.33
N SER A 114 -60.13 -19.59 20.01
CA SER A 114 -60.83 -20.65 19.28
C SER A 114 -59.85 -21.72 18.80
N ILE A 115 -60.13 -22.99 19.14
CA ILE A 115 -59.26 -24.13 18.82
C ILE A 115 -60.06 -25.20 18.11
N GLN A 116 -59.66 -25.48 16.86
CA GLN A 116 -60.23 -26.48 15.95
C GLN A 116 -61.74 -26.32 15.66
N LEU A 117 -62.01 -25.94 14.40
CA LEU A 117 -63.35 -25.93 13.82
C LEU A 117 -63.35 -26.74 12.51
N SER A 118 -64.13 -27.81 12.45
CA SER A 118 -64.55 -28.38 11.17
C SER A 118 -65.99 -27.97 10.88
N THR A 119 -66.20 -27.28 9.75
CA THR A 119 -67.50 -26.75 9.33
C THR A 119 -67.83 -27.24 7.93
N LEU A 120 -68.84 -28.10 7.84
CA LEU A 120 -69.39 -28.58 6.57
C LEU A 120 -70.80 -28.00 6.43
N CYS A 121 -70.89 -26.71 6.08
CA CYS A 121 -72.13 -25.96 5.98
C CYS A 121 -72.13 -25.00 4.78
N THR A 122 -73.29 -24.81 4.16
CA THR A 122 -73.60 -23.66 3.30
C THR A 122 -74.14 -22.51 4.16
N PRO A 123 -73.46 -21.35 4.28
CA PRO A 123 -73.94 -20.22 5.05
C PRO A 123 -75.01 -19.39 4.30
N PRO A 124 -75.73 -18.50 5.01
CA PRO A 124 -76.71 -17.55 4.47
C PRO A 124 -76.10 -16.44 3.62
N GLU A 125 -76.94 -15.75 2.85
CA GLU A 125 -76.60 -14.51 2.14
C GLU A 125 -76.32 -13.36 3.13
N ASN A 126 -75.28 -12.55 2.88
CA ASN A 126 -74.84 -11.39 3.70
C ASN A 126 -74.40 -11.70 5.15
N ASN A 127 -73.33 -12.49 5.33
CA ASN A 127 -72.75 -12.75 6.65
C ASN A 127 -71.25 -12.41 6.75
N ASN A 128 -70.80 -12.00 7.94
CA ASN A 128 -69.39 -11.97 8.31
C ASN A 128 -69.10 -13.08 9.33
N ILE A 129 -67.91 -13.68 9.24
CA ILE A 129 -67.46 -14.73 10.17
C ILE A 129 -66.21 -14.26 10.92
N TYR A 130 -66.27 -14.27 12.25
CA TYR A 130 -65.22 -13.78 13.13
C TYR A 130 -64.71 -14.91 14.02
N TYR A 131 -63.59 -15.50 13.63
CA TYR A 131 -63.04 -16.67 14.33
C TYR A 131 -62.21 -16.34 15.57
N GLY A 132 -61.77 -15.08 15.71
CA GLY A 132 -61.21 -14.50 16.93
C GLY A 132 -62.20 -13.64 17.73
N GLY A 133 -63.50 -13.81 17.49
CA GLY A 133 -64.54 -13.02 18.16
C GLY A 133 -64.58 -11.53 17.80
N ASP A 134 -65.20 -10.73 18.67
CA ASP A 134 -65.53 -9.31 18.47
C ASP A 134 -64.34 -8.34 18.69
N ALA A 135 -63.18 -8.82 19.19
CA ALA A 135 -62.03 -7.99 19.56
C ALA A 135 -60.68 -8.68 19.22
N ASN A 136 -59.67 -8.56 20.09
CA ASN A 136 -58.30 -9.05 19.88
C ASN A 136 -58.14 -10.57 20.17
N GLY A 137 -59.11 -11.39 19.78
CA GLY A 137 -59.04 -12.83 20.05
C GLY A 137 -58.01 -13.56 19.19
N ALA A 138 -57.75 -14.82 19.54
CA ALA A 138 -56.77 -15.66 18.85
C ALA A 138 -57.42 -16.90 18.26
N ALA A 139 -57.18 -17.18 16.98
CA ALA A 139 -57.78 -18.32 16.29
C ALA A 139 -56.73 -19.31 15.78
N SER A 140 -56.90 -20.58 16.16
CA SER A 140 -56.07 -21.72 15.74
C SER A 140 -56.90 -22.70 14.92
N GLN A 141 -56.77 -22.64 13.59
CA GLN A 141 -57.78 -23.15 12.67
C GLN A 141 -57.26 -24.15 11.62
N TYR A 142 -58.13 -25.09 11.24
CA TYR A 142 -57.93 -25.99 10.10
C TYR A 142 -59.24 -26.10 9.32
N ILE A 143 -59.48 -25.16 8.40
CA ILE A 143 -60.73 -25.09 7.63
C ILE A 143 -60.58 -25.88 6.34
N THR A 144 -61.50 -26.83 6.13
CA THR A 144 -61.70 -27.55 4.88
C THR A 144 -63.18 -27.64 4.53
N ASN A 145 -63.54 -27.21 3.31
CA ASN A 145 -64.81 -27.44 2.61
C ASN A 145 -66.05 -26.60 3.07
N CYS A 146 -66.18 -25.38 2.54
CA CYS A 146 -67.37 -24.51 2.69
C CYS A 146 -67.81 -23.92 1.33
N PRO A 147 -68.94 -24.36 0.72
CA PRO A 147 -69.58 -23.63 -0.37
C PRO A 147 -70.29 -22.39 0.19
N VAL A 148 -69.89 -21.19 -0.23
CA VAL A 148 -70.37 -19.91 0.32
C VAL A 148 -71.13 -19.13 -0.74
N ALA A 149 -72.33 -18.62 -0.41
CA ALA A 149 -73.12 -17.78 -1.30
C ALA A 149 -73.23 -16.34 -0.76
N ILE A 150 -72.82 -15.38 -1.62
CA ILE A 150 -73.03 -13.92 -1.54
C ILE A 150 -72.40 -13.20 -0.33
N PRO A 151 -72.06 -11.90 -0.50
CA PRO A 151 -70.72 -11.40 -0.20
C PRO A 151 -70.32 -11.62 1.27
N LEU A 152 -69.17 -12.29 1.46
CA LEU A 152 -68.71 -12.76 2.76
C LEU A 152 -67.33 -12.21 3.07
N ASN A 153 -67.18 -11.50 4.19
CA ASN A 153 -65.85 -11.16 4.74
C ASN A 153 -65.47 -12.18 5.81
N ILE A 154 -64.28 -12.77 5.69
CA ILE A 154 -63.73 -13.68 6.70
C ILE A 154 -62.65 -12.96 7.50
N PHE A 155 -62.81 -12.91 8.81
CA PHE A 155 -61.86 -12.31 9.75
C PHE A 155 -61.30 -13.41 10.66
N ASN A 156 -60.14 -13.96 10.31
CA ASN A 156 -59.55 -15.05 11.10
C ASN A 156 -59.04 -14.56 12.46
N GLY A 157 -58.50 -13.34 12.55
CA GLY A 157 -58.09 -12.72 13.82
C GLY A 157 -59.24 -12.08 14.62
N GLY A 158 -60.45 -11.96 14.07
CA GLY A 158 -61.51 -11.13 14.65
C GLY A 158 -61.54 -9.70 14.07
N ILE A 159 -62.36 -8.83 14.66
CA ILE A 159 -62.62 -7.47 14.13
C ILE A 159 -61.42 -6.52 14.34
N ALA A 160 -60.68 -6.67 15.43
CA ALA A 160 -59.62 -5.76 15.85
C ALA A 160 -58.21 -6.35 15.60
N ASP A 161 -57.24 -6.05 16.48
CA ASP A 161 -55.83 -6.46 16.36
C ASP A 161 -55.66 -7.94 16.73
N GLY A 162 -56.18 -8.80 15.86
CA GLY A 162 -56.25 -10.23 16.05
C GLY A 162 -54.93 -10.97 15.82
N PHE A 163 -54.85 -12.17 16.39
CA PHE A 163 -53.81 -13.15 16.07
C PHE A 163 -54.43 -14.37 15.40
N SER A 164 -53.93 -14.79 14.24
CA SER A 164 -54.37 -16.06 13.65
C SER A 164 -53.22 -16.93 13.13
N LYS A 165 -53.38 -18.24 13.30
CA LYS A 165 -52.44 -19.26 12.86
C LYS A 165 -53.20 -20.51 12.44
N GLY A 166 -52.87 -21.09 11.30
CA GLY A 166 -53.63 -22.24 10.82
C GLY A 166 -53.41 -22.55 9.35
N VAL A 167 -54.24 -23.47 8.85
CA VAL A 167 -54.32 -23.80 7.43
C VAL A 167 -55.74 -23.54 6.94
N LEU A 168 -55.85 -22.70 5.92
CA LEU A 168 -57.09 -22.54 5.15
C LEU A 168 -56.90 -23.27 3.81
N SER A 169 -57.69 -24.34 3.60
CA SER A 169 -57.63 -25.15 2.38
C SER A 169 -58.99 -25.15 1.70
N GLN A 170 -59.11 -24.41 0.60
CA GLN A 170 -60.33 -24.31 -0.19
C GLN A 170 -60.35 -25.36 -1.31
N SER A 171 -61.48 -26.06 -1.44
CA SER A 171 -61.77 -27.08 -2.46
C SER A 171 -63.15 -26.87 -3.06
N SER A 172 -63.21 -26.59 -4.37
CA SER A 172 -64.42 -26.55 -5.21
C SER A 172 -65.67 -25.89 -4.61
N CYS A 173 -65.77 -24.57 -4.76
CA CYS A 173 -66.92 -23.77 -4.35
C CYS A 173 -67.45 -22.90 -5.51
N SER A 174 -68.76 -22.71 -5.58
CA SER A 174 -69.41 -21.66 -6.37
C SER A 174 -69.46 -20.38 -5.55
N LEU A 175 -68.79 -19.31 -6.00
CA LEU A 175 -68.61 -18.05 -5.26
C LEU A 175 -69.21 -16.85 -6.02
N SER A 176 -69.48 -15.76 -5.31
CA SER A 176 -70.11 -14.52 -5.80
C SER A 176 -69.10 -13.47 -6.33
N GLU A 177 -69.64 -12.37 -6.87
CA GLU A 177 -68.92 -11.24 -7.51
C GLU A 177 -67.69 -10.73 -6.72
N ASN A 178 -67.80 -10.50 -5.41
CA ASN A 178 -66.70 -9.94 -4.60
C ASN A 178 -66.37 -10.78 -3.35
N TYR A 179 -65.08 -10.97 -3.05
CA TYR A 179 -64.60 -11.81 -1.94
C TYR A 179 -63.34 -11.27 -1.23
N ASN A 180 -63.41 -11.09 0.10
CA ASN A 180 -62.33 -10.54 0.92
C ASN A 180 -61.93 -11.48 2.09
N ILE A 181 -60.64 -11.73 2.26
CA ILE A 181 -60.09 -12.47 3.43
C ILE A 181 -59.13 -11.59 4.22
N PHE A 182 -59.39 -11.46 5.53
CA PHE A 182 -58.56 -10.74 6.49
C PHE A 182 -57.97 -11.75 7.50
N PHE A 183 -56.70 -12.11 7.34
CA PHE A 183 -56.10 -13.10 8.25
C PHE A 183 -55.77 -12.50 9.62
N GLY A 184 -55.07 -11.37 9.69
CA GLY A 184 -54.79 -10.69 10.96
C GLY A 184 -56.00 -10.01 11.61
N GLY A 185 -57.01 -9.60 10.84
CA GLY A 185 -58.15 -8.83 11.32
C GLY A 185 -58.37 -7.56 10.47
N ASN A 186 -59.27 -6.67 10.89
CA ASN A 186 -59.58 -5.44 10.14
C ASN A 186 -58.64 -4.27 10.48
N THR A 187 -57.71 -4.44 11.43
CA THR A 187 -56.73 -3.42 11.86
C THR A 187 -55.29 -3.97 11.78
N ASN A 188 -54.43 -3.73 12.78
CA ASN A 188 -52.98 -4.00 12.75
C ASN A 188 -52.65 -5.45 13.19
N GLY A 189 -53.35 -6.41 12.58
CA GLY A 189 -53.32 -7.82 12.99
C GLY A 189 -52.00 -8.55 12.72
N TYR A 190 -51.91 -9.76 13.30
CA TYR A 190 -50.75 -10.65 13.17
C TYR A 190 -51.15 -12.03 12.64
N SER A 191 -50.41 -12.53 11.64
CA SER A 191 -50.79 -13.72 10.87
C SER A 191 -49.62 -14.69 10.64
N LEU A 192 -49.85 -15.98 10.93
CA LEU A 192 -48.94 -17.12 10.71
C LEU A 192 -49.64 -18.27 9.95
N ASN A 193 -50.43 -17.93 8.93
CA ASN A 193 -51.28 -18.87 8.21
C ASN A 193 -50.61 -19.43 6.95
N VAL A 194 -50.98 -20.67 6.63
CA VAL A 194 -50.78 -21.27 5.31
C VAL A 194 -52.11 -21.20 4.56
N PHE A 195 -52.13 -20.52 3.40
CA PHE A 195 -53.30 -20.49 2.54
C PHE A 195 -53.05 -21.33 1.29
N ILE A 196 -53.91 -22.33 1.07
CA ILE A 196 -53.89 -23.24 -0.07
C ILE A 196 -55.23 -23.15 -0.78
N GLN A 197 -55.19 -22.82 -2.07
CA GLN A 197 -56.40 -22.72 -2.90
C GLN A 197 -56.35 -23.76 -4.02
N SER A 198 -57.45 -24.50 -4.18
CA SER A 198 -57.59 -25.53 -5.23
C SER A 198 -58.97 -25.47 -5.91
N ILE A 199 -58.95 -25.17 -7.21
CA ILE A 199 -60.04 -25.22 -8.22
C ILE A 199 -61.39 -24.67 -7.72
N CYS A 200 -61.66 -23.38 -7.99
CA CYS A 200 -62.95 -22.71 -7.82
C CYS A 200 -63.53 -22.21 -9.16
N SER A 201 -64.73 -21.63 -9.17
CA SER A 201 -65.23 -20.79 -10.29
C SER A 201 -64.88 -19.30 -10.09
N THR A 202 -64.92 -18.51 -11.16
CA THR A 202 -64.48 -17.09 -11.24
C THR A 202 -65.35 -16.12 -10.42
N PRO A 203 -64.78 -15.33 -9.48
CA PRO A 203 -65.37 -14.09 -8.96
C PRO A 203 -64.98 -12.88 -9.85
N GLU A 204 -65.65 -11.72 -9.75
CA GLU A 204 -65.24 -10.49 -10.47
C GLU A 204 -64.03 -9.82 -9.78
N SER A 205 -63.98 -9.82 -8.44
CA SER A 205 -62.80 -9.37 -7.69
C SER A 205 -62.44 -10.25 -6.49
N LEU A 206 -61.14 -10.41 -6.28
CA LEU A 206 -60.54 -11.13 -5.16
C LEU A 206 -59.51 -10.25 -4.45
N ASN A 207 -59.74 -10.00 -3.15
CA ASN A 207 -58.80 -9.26 -2.31
C ASN A 207 -58.37 -10.10 -1.10
N VAL A 208 -57.05 -10.23 -0.87
CA VAL A 208 -56.49 -11.01 0.24
C VAL A 208 -55.53 -10.14 1.06
N PHE A 209 -55.83 -10.01 2.36
CA PHE A 209 -55.09 -9.19 3.32
C PHE A 209 -54.51 -10.08 4.41
N PHE A 210 -53.20 -10.35 4.37
CA PHE A 210 -52.59 -11.28 5.31
C PHE A 210 -52.30 -10.66 6.68
N GLY A 211 -51.66 -9.48 6.75
CA GLY A 211 -51.51 -8.75 8.01
C GLY A 211 -52.80 -8.08 8.50
N GLY A 212 -53.68 -7.66 7.59
CA GLY A 212 -54.94 -6.98 7.91
C GLY A 212 -55.20 -5.80 6.97
N ASN A 213 -56.22 -5.00 7.26
CA ASN A 213 -56.59 -3.85 6.43
C ASN A 213 -55.73 -2.60 6.70
N ALA A 214 -54.93 -2.61 7.78
CA ALA A 214 -54.02 -1.52 8.16
C ALA A 214 -52.56 -2.01 8.18
N ASP A 215 -51.75 -1.61 9.18
CA ASP A 215 -50.28 -1.75 9.24
C ASP A 215 -49.87 -3.13 9.81
N GLY A 216 -50.43 -4.20 9.24
CA GLY A 216 -50.33 -5.55 9.79
C GLY A 216 -48.94 -6.22 9.64
N PHE A 217 -48.76 -7.31 10.39
CA PHE A 217 -47.57 -8.16 10.29
C PHE A 217 -47.92 -9.57 9.81
N THR A 218 -47.16 -10.11 8.86
CA THR A 218 -47.34 -11.47 8.35
C THR A 218 -46.05 -12.28 8.30
N GLN A 219 -46.13 -13.57 8.68
CA GLN A 219 -45.11 -14.58 8.36
C GLN A 219 -45.73 -15.84 7.73
N ASN A 220 -46.17 -15.71 6.47
CA ASN A 220 -47.07 -16.66 5.83
C ASN A 220 -46.48 -17.42 4.63
N VAL A 221 -47.17 -18.51 4.27
CA VAL A 221 -46.94 -19.26 3.04
C VAL A 221 -48.23 -19.29 2.23
N LEU A 222 -48.18 -18.76 1.01
CA LEU A 222 -49.27 -18.83 0.05
C LEU A 222 -48.88 -19.73 -1.11
N THR A 223 -49.69 -20.78 -1.34
CA THR A 223 -49.58 -21.68 -2.48
C THR A 223 -50.90 -21.71 -3.24
N GLN A 224 -50.94 -21.09 -4.42
CA GLN A 224 -52.09 -21.16 -5.32
C GLN A 224 -51.86 -22.27 -6.36
N SER A 225 -52.78 -23.24 -6.40
CA SER A 225 -52.72 -24.38 -7.31
C SER A 225 -54.03 -24.50 -8.12
N VAL A 226 -53.99 -24.03 -9.37
CA VAL A 226 -55.10 -24.08 -10.34
C VAL A 226 -56.40 -23.42 -9.83
N CYS A 227 -56.55 -22.13 -10.09
CA CYS A 227 -57.82 -21.41 -10.05
C CYS A 227 -57.99 -20.66 -11.39
N PRO A 228 -59.22 -20.46 -11.89
CA PRO A 228 -59.48 -19.39 -12.84
C PRO A 228 -59.45 -18.05 -12.08
N PRO A 229 -58.95 -16.97 -12.68
CA PRO A 229 -58.74 -15.70 -12.00
C PRO A 229 -60.03 -14.89 -11.88
N ALA A 230 -59.94 -13.82 -11.11
CA ALA A 230 -60.89 -12.72 -11.14
C ALA A 230 -60.48 -11.71 -12.23
N ASP A 231 -61.43 -10.90 -12.73
CA ASP A 231 -61.15 -9.86 -13.72
C ASP A 231 -60.14 -8.83 -13.15
N ASN A 232 -60.25 -8.54 -11.85
CA ASN A 232 -59.23 -7.82 -11.07
C ASN A 232 -58.81 -8.60 -9.82
N SER A 233 -57.49 -8.82 -9.65
CA SER A 233 -56.92 -9.46 -8.46
C SER A 233 -55.98 -8.52 -7.69
N THR A 234 -56.20 -8.35 -6.39
CA THR A 234 -55.29 -7.62 -5.49
C THR A 234 -54.84 -8.51 -4.33
N ILE A 235 -53.53 -8.72 -4.19
CA ILE A 235 -52.96 -9.49 -3.09
C ILE A 235 -52.02 -8.60 -2.28
N SER A 236 -52.37 -8.36 -1.02
CA SER A 236 -51.65 -7.49 -0.10
C SER A 236 -51.10 -8.29 1.08
N LEU A 237 -49.78 -8.51 1.08
CA LEU A 237 -49.14 -9.40 2.05
C LEU A 237 -48.96 -8.72 3.41
N GLY A 238 -48.28 -7.57 3.47
CA GLY A 238 -48.13 -6.80 4.71
C GLY A 238 -49.47 -6.24 5.24
N GLY A 239 -50.29 -5.70 4.34
CA GLY A 239 -51.57 -5.09 4.66
C GLY A 239 -51.96 -4.09 3.58
N ASN A 240 -53.04 -3.34 3.79
CA ASN A 240 -53.46 -2.30 2.83
C ASN A 240 -52.72 -0.95 3.03
N SER A 241 -52.01 -0.79 4.15
CA SER A 241 -51.26 0.40 4.57
C SER A 241 -49.75 0.07 4.74
N GLU A 242 -49.07 0.50 5.82
CA GLU A 242 -47.64 0.32 6.08
C GLU A 242 -47.33 -1.09 6.63
N GLY A 243 -47.60 -2.12 5.83
CA GLY A 243 -47.46 -3.51 6.27
C GLY A 243 -46.02 -4.04 6.30
N TYR A 244 -45.77 -4.99 7.21
CA TYR A 244 -44.51 -5.75 7.27
C TYR A 244 -44.74 -7.19 6.84
N SER A 245 -44.03 -7.66 5.80
CA SER A 245 -44.19 -9.04 5.32
C SER A 245 -42.89 -9.85 5.22
N LEU A 246 -42.96 -11.06 5.77
CA LEU A 246 -41.92 -12.08 5.72
C LEU A 246 -42.56 -13.37 5.18
N GLY A 247 -41.94 -14.07 4.24
CA GLY A 247 -42.64 -15.25 3.68
C GLY A 247 -42.10 -15.83 2.39
N THR A 248 -42.85 -16.77 1.85
CA THR A 248 -42.63 -17.39 0.54
C THR A 248 -43.95 -17.47 -0.20
N PHE A 249 -44.00 -16.87 -1.39
CA PHE A 249 -45.17 -16.91 -2.26
C PHE A 249 -44.85 -17.78 -3.49
N THR A 250 -45.67 -18.81 -3.71
CA THR A 250 -45.57 -19.71 -4.87
C THR A 250 -46.90 -19.74 -5.62
N GLN A 251 -46.88 -19.41 -6.91
CA GLN A 251 -48.07 -19.34 -7.75
C GLN A 251 -47.91 -20.16 -9.03
N LEU A 252 -48.89 -21.04 -9.28
CA LEU A 252 -48.92 -22.05 -10.34
C LEU A 252 -50.33 -22.06 -11.00
N VAL A 253 -50.55 -21.24 -12.04
CA VAL A 253 -51.92 -20.84 -12.48
C VAL A 253 -52.12 -20.84 -14.01
N CYS A 254 -53.36 -21.15 -14.43
CA CYS A 254 -53.86 -21.13 -15.81
C CYS A 254 -55.33 -20.67 -15.92
N SER A 255 -55.59 -19.36 -15.89
CA SER A 255 -56.29 -18.59 -16.95
C SER A 255 -56.06 -17.09 -16.69
N ALA A 256 -56.54 -16.18 -17.56
CA ALA A 256 -56.13 -14.76 -17.59
C ALA A 256 -57.13 -13.80 -16.92
N ALA A 257 -56.61 -12.85 -16.13
CA ALA A 257 -57.32 -11.68 -15.58
C ALA A 257 -57.26 -10.51 -16.60
N GLU A 258 -57.93 -9.38 -16.35
CA GLU A 258 -57.64 -8.14 -17.10
C GLU A 258 -56.46 -7.38 -16.48
N ASN A 259 -56.45 -7.21 -15.15
CA ASN A 259 -55.35 -6.60 -14.41
C ASN A 259 -54.97 -7.41 -13.16
N SER A 260 -53.67 -7.48 -12.86
CA SER A 260 -53.16 -8.14 -11.66
C SER A 260 -52.12 -7.28 -10.94
N ASN A 261 -52.43 -6.91 -9.69
CA ASN A 261 -51.60 -6.08 -8.81
C ASN A 261 -51.18 -6.88 -7.57
N ILE A 262 -49.88 -6.90 -7.27
CA ILE A 262 -49.32 -7.62 -6.13
C ILE A 262 -48.50 -6.65 -5.28
N PHE A 263 -48.90 -6.50 -4.01
CA PHE A 263 -48.29 -5.59 -3.03
C PHE A 263 -47.65 -6.39 -1.90
N PHE A 264 -46.32 -6.36 -1.83
CA PHE A 264 -45.59 -7.13 -0.84
C PHE A 264 -45.54 -6.44 0.53
N GLY A 265 -45.20 -5.15 0.60
CA GLY A 265 -45.26 -4.36 1.84
C GLY A 265 -46.64 -3.75 2.09
N GLY A 266 -47.33 -3.29 1.04
CA GLY A 266 -48.67 -2.69 1.12
C GLY A 266 -48.85 -1.61 0.06
N ASN A 267 -49.92 -0.80 0.14
CA ASN A 267 -50.18 0.25 -0.86
C ASN A 267 -49.44 1.56 -0.56
N THR A 268 -48.85 1.72 0.63
CA THR A 268 -48.04 2.88 1.04
C THR A 268 -46.57 2.44 1.25
N ASP A 269 -45.91 2.86 2.34
CA ASP A 269 -44.47 2.75 2.56
C ASP A 269 -44.08 1.40 3.18
N GLY A 270 -44.53 0.33 2.54
CA GLY A 270 -44.38 -1.03 3.05
C GLY A 270 -42.94 -1.56 3.07
N TYR A 271 -42.71 -2.57 3.91
CA TYR A 271 -41.42 -3.25 4.04
C TYR A 271 -41.56 -4.76 3.83
N SER A 272 -40.75 -5.33 2.94
CA SER A 272 -40.84 -6.75 2.56
C SER A 272 -39.51 -7.49 2.56
N ILE A 273 -39.52 -8.72 3.07
CA ILE A 273 -38.45 -9.70 2.93
C ILE A 273 -39.06 -11.02 2.44
N GLN A 274 -39.34 -11.13 1.14
CA GLN A 274 -39.93 -12.34 0.55
C GLN A 274 -39.13 -12.94 -0.61
N ASN A 275 -39.35 -14.23 -0.85
CA ASN A 275 -38.98 -14.89 -2.10
C ASN A 275 -40.26 -15.21 -2.89
N LEU A 276 -40.37 -14.69 -4.11
CA LEU A 276 -41.41 -15.06 -5.07
C LEU A 276 -40.86 -16.07 -6.07
N THR A 277 -41.56 -17.20 -6.22
CA THR A 277 -41.37 -18.16 -7.32
C THR A 277 -42.67 -18.33 -8.10
N GLN A 278 -42.67 -17.94 -9.37
CA GLN A 278 -43.87 -17.94 -10.22
C GLN A 278 -43.68 -18.80 -11.47
N SER A 279 -44.71 -19.59 -11.80
CA SER A 279 -44.81 -20.37 -13.04
C SER A 279 -46.17 -20.11 -13.68
N LEU A 280 -46.22 -19.16 -14.61
CA LEU A 280 -47.43 -18.69 -15.29
C LEU A 280 -47.50 -19.19 -16.74
N CYS A 281 -48.71 -19.43 -17.26
CA CYS A 281 -48.93 -19.96 -18.62
C CYS A 281 -50.04 -19.25 -19.44
N ALA A 282 -50.72 -18.23 -18.90
CA ALA A 282 -51.68 -17.36 -19.59
C ALA A 282 -51.71 -15.99 -18.88
N VAL A 283 -52.02 -14.89 -19.60
CA VAL A 283 -51.54 -13.54 -19.22
C VAL A 283 -52.63 -12.43 -19.32
N PRO A 284 -52.70 -11.47 -18.37
CA PRO A 284 -53.51 -10.25 -18.44
C PRO A 284 -52.96 -9.16 -19.39
N GLU A 285 -53.81 -8.20 -19.81
CA GLU A 285 -53.38 -7.07 -20.67
C GLU A 285 -52.28 -6.23 -20.02
N ASN A 286 -52.38 -5.98 -18.70
CA ASN A 286 -51.36 -5.29 -17.91
C ASN A 286 -51.03 -6.04 -16.61
N SER A 287 -49.75 -6.05 -16.24
CA SER A 287 -49.29 -6.63 -14.96
C SER A 287 -48.32 -5.70 -14.25
N TYR A 288 -48.57 -5.48 -12.96
CA TYR A 288 -47.81 -4.58 -12.10
C TYR A 288 -47.40 -5.29 -10.81
N ILE A 289 -46.09 -5.31 -10.51
CA ILE A 289 -45.53 -5.94 -9.31
C ILE A 289 -44.79 -4.88 -8.49
N PHE A 290 -45.20 -4.72 -7.22
CA PHE A 290 -44.68 -3.74 -6.27
C PHE A 290 -44.04 -4.46 -5.07
N THR A 291 -42.70 -4.52 -5.01
CA THR A 291 -42.00 -5.30 -3.98
C THR A 291 -41.76 -4.54 -2.66
N GLY A 292 -41.60 -3.22 -2.71
CA GLY A 292 -41.64 -2.34 -1.54
C GLY A 292 -43.07 -1.94 -1.18
N GLY A 293 -43.74 -1.24 -2.09
CA GLY A 293 -45.13 -0.77 -1.99
C GLY A 293 -45.46 0.07 -3.23
N SER A 294 -46.59 0.79 -3.26
CA SER A 294 -46.83 1.76 -4.35
C SER A 294 -46.21 3.14 -4.11
N ALA A 295 -45.82 3.46 -2.88
CA ALA A 295 -45.07 4.66 -2.47
C ALA A 295 -43.59 4.28 -2.16
N ASP A 296 -42.99 4.74 -1.06
CA ASP A 296 -41.53 4.76 -0.86
C ASP A 296 -40.94 3.48 -0.25
N GLY A 297 -41.55 2.33 -0.56
CA GLY A 297 -41.29 1.06 0.11
C GLY A 297 -39.91 0.46 -0.14
N GLN A 298 -39.45 -0.35 0.82
CA GLN A 298 -38.11 -0.97 0.82
C GLN A 298 -38.16 -2.49 0.58
N ASP A 299 -37.45 -2.97 -0.44
CA ASP A 299 -37.30 -4.40 -0.77
C ASP A 299 -35.87 -4.90 -0.54
N ILE A 300 -35.76 -6.01 0.19
CA ILE A 300 -34.51 -6.74 0.45
C ILE A 300 -34.69 -8.26 0.28
N LYS A 301 -34.94 -8.78 -0.95
CA LYS A 301 -34.28 -10.00 -1.50
C LYS A 301 -34.58 -10.38 -2.99
N ARG A 302 -35.09 -11.58 -3.28
CA ARG A 302 -34.80 -12.32 -4.55
C ARG A 302 -36.06 -12.74 -5.28
N LEU A 303 -36.21 -12.29 -6.53
CA LEU A 303 -37.24 -12.70 -7.47
C LEU A 303 -36.69 -13.78 -8.41
N THR A 304 -37.39 -14.91 -8.55
CA THR A 304 -37.03 -16.00 -9.48
C THR A 304 -38.25 -16.48 -10.25
N GLN A 305 -38.20 -16.47 -11.59
CA GLN A 305 -39.41 -16.57 -12.41
C GLN A 305 -39.17 -17.34 -13.72
N SER A 306 -40.17 -18.10 -14.14
CA SER A 306 -40.19 -18.89 -15.39
C SER A 306 -41.58 -18.77 -16.05
N ILE A 307 -41.67 -18.15 -17.24
CA ILE A 307 -42.96 -17.72 -17.85
C ILE A 307 -43.03 -18.02 -19.36
N CYS A 308 -44.25 -18.28 -19.85
CA CYS A 308 -44.77 -18.04 -21.22
C CYS A 308 -46.29 -17.69 -21.09
N PRO A 309 -47.05 -17.23 -22.11
CA PRO A 309 -46.91 -16.03 -22.97
C PRO A 309 -48.21 -15.16 -23.02
N VAL A 310 -48.32 -13.84 -23.26
CA VAL A 310 -47.47 -12.61 -23.18
C VAL A 310 -48.44 -11.42 -22.89
N ALA A 311 -47.99 -10.25 -22.39
CA ALA A 311 -48.77 -9.00 -22.24
C ALA A 311 -48.25 -7.89 -23.19
N GLU A 312 -49.05 -6.88 -23.54
CA GLU A 312 -48.57 -5.73 -24.34
C GLU A 312 -47.54 -4.89 -23.55
N ASN A 313 -47.81 -4.64 -22.27
CA ASN A 313 -46.95 -3.88 -21.37
C ASN A 313 -46.68 -4.65 -20.08
N PHE A 314 -45.39 -4.77 -19.70
CA PHE A 314 -44.98 -5.45 -18.47
C PHE A 314 -44.02 -4.56 -17.66
N ASN A 315 -44.41 -4.21 -16.43
CA ASN A 315 -43.70 -3.23 -15.61
C ASN A 315 -43.40 -3.78 -14.19
N ILE A 316 -42.15 -3.65 -13.74
CA ILE A 316 -41.72 -4.07 -12.39
C ILE A 316 -41.19 -2.86 -11.62
N PHE A 317 -41.66 -2.69 -10.38
CA PHE A 317 -41.28 -1.60 -9.46
C PHE A 317 -40.64 -2.15 -8.19
N PHE A 318 -39.33 -1.97 -8.04
CA PHE A 318 -38.59 -2.48 -6.88
C PHE A 318 -38.62 -1.56 -5.64
N GLY A 319 -38.99 -0.30 -5.82
CA GLY A 319 -39.14 0.70 -4.74
C GLY A 319 -40.44 1.50 -4.86
N GLY A 320 -41.48 0.92 -5.48
CA GLY A 320 -42.74 1.62 -5.75
C GLY A 320 -42.67 2.68 -6.86
N ASN A 321 -43.63 3.60 -6.88
CA ASN A 321 -43.77 4.58 -7.98
C ASN A 321 -43.04 5.91 -7.73
N THR A 322 -42.64 6.20 -6.49
CA THR A 322 -41.99 7.44 -6.05
C THR A 322 -40.48 7.22 -5.79
N ASP A 323 -39.89 7.68 -4.69
CA ASP A 323 -38.44 7.76 -4.48
C ASP A 323 -37.80 6.55 -3.76
N GLY A 324 -38.40 5.36 -3.89
CA GLY A 324 -38.00 4.19 -3.10
C GLY A 324 -36.60 3.61 -3.33
N PHE A 325 -36.20 2.80 -2.34
CA PHE A 325 -34.86 2.22 -2.20
C PHE A 325 -34.87 0.70 -2.46
N ALA A 326 -34.08 0.23 -3.43
CA ALA A 326 -34.04 -1.18 -3.84
C ALA A 326 -32.68 -1.87 -3.63
N PHE A 327 -32.67 -2.96 -2.83
CA PHE A 327 -31.52 -3.86 -2.63
C PHE A 327 -31.89 -5.32 -2.97
N SER A 328 -32.21 -5.56 -4.24
CA SER A 328 -32.79 -6.82 -4.72
C SER A 328 -31.93 -7.54 -5.76
N SER A 329 -32.26 -8.81 -6.03
CA SER A 329 -31.65 -9.58 -7.12
C SER A 329 -32.71 -10.30 -7.95
N LEU A 330 -32.67 -10.07 -9.27
CA LEU A 330 -33.56 -10.68 -10.25
C LEU A 330 -32.83 -11.78 -11.01
N THR A 331 -33.48 -12.93 -11.21
CA THR A 331 -33.00 -14.00 -12.09
C THR A 331 -34.20 -14.65 -12.78
N GLN A 332 -34.22 -14.61 -14.11
CA GLN A 332 -35.40 -14.96 -14.91
C GLN A 332 -35.00 -15.82 -16.11
N THR A 333 -35.88 -16.74 -16.52
CA THR A 333 -35.78 -17.50 -17.78
C THR A 333 -37.07 -17.28 -18.58
N ILE A 334 -36.95 -16.69 -19.78
CA ILE A 334 -38.07 -16.35 -20.68
C ILE A 334 -37.88 -17.03 -22.03
N CYS A 335 -38.98 -17.50 -22.65
CA CYS A 335 -38.94 -18.20 -23.95
C CYS A 335 -39.71 -17.51 -25.10
N SER A 336 -40.50 -16.46 -24.85
CA SER A 336 -41.18 -15.61 -25.86
C SER A 336 -41.55 -14.24 -25.26
N VAL A 337 -41.81 -13.21 -26.09
CA VAL A 337 -41.42 -11.82 -25.74
C VAL A 337 -42.51 -10.75 -25.98
N PRO A 338 -42.67 -9.75 -25.10
CA PRO A 338 -43.56 -8.58 -25.29
C PRO A 338 -42.98 -7.50 -26.21
N GLU A 339 -43.83 -6.58 -26.70
CA GLU A 339 -43.43 -5.40 -27.47
C GLU A 339 -42.61 -4.41 -26.63
N ASN A 340 -43.11 -4.05 -25.43
CA ASN A 340 -42.49 -3.10 -24.51
C ASN A 340 -42.21 -3.74 -23.14
N PHE A 341 -40.95 -3.73 -22.72
CA PHE A 341 -40.52 -4.23 -21.41
C PHE A 341 -39.77 -3.14 -20.63
N ASN A 342 -40.33 -2.70 -19.50
CA ASN A 342 -39.77 -1.62 -18.69
C ASN A 342 -39.44 -2.09 -17.27
N ILE A 343 -38.28 -1.69 -16.75
CA ILE A 343 -37.85 -1.98 -15.37
C ILE A 343 -37.52 -0.67 -14.65
N PHE A 344 -38.21 -0.41 -13.53
CA PHE A 344 -38.05 0.77 -12.69
C PHE A 344 -37.44 0.36 -11.34
N LYS A 345 -36.14 0.65 -11.14
CA LYS A 345 -35.42 0.25 -9.92
C LYS A 345 -35.43 1.27 -8.79
N GLY A 346 -35.52 2.56 -9.13
CA GLY A 346 -35.67 3.69 -8.20
C GLY A 346 -36.99 4.42 -8.44
N GLY A 347 -38.07 3.67 -8.64
CA GLY A 347 -39.42 4.17 -8.97
C GLY A 347 -39.51 5.02 -10.23
N ASN A 348 -40.55 5.85 -10.35
CA ASN A 348 -40.74 6.75 -11.49
C ASN A 348 -40.16 8.14 -11.26
N THR A 349 -39.84 8.53 -10.03
CA THR A 349 -39.22 9.83 -9.73
C THR A 349 -37.70 9.69 -9.59
N ASP A 350 -37.17 9.79 -8.38
CA ASP A 350 -35.77 10.09 -8.05
C ASP A 350 -35.17 9.10 -7.03
N GLY A 351 -35.59 7.83 -7.09
CA GLY A 351 -35.11 6.77 -6.21
C GLY A 351 -33.67 6.29 -6.49
N PHE A 352 -33.18 5.46 -5.57
CA PHE A 352 -31.77 5.07 -5.46
C PHE A 352 -31.59 3.54 -5.43
N THR A 353 -30.59 3.02 -6.15
CA THR A 353 -30.38 1.56 -6.27
C THR A 353 -28.94 1.08 -6.07
N LEU A 354 -28.79 -0.04 -5.33
CA LEU A 354 -27.52 -0.74 -5.05
C LEU A 354 -27.60 -2.24 -5.43
N SER A 355 -28.13 -2.54 -6.61
CA SER A 355 -28.58 -3.90 -6.98
C SER A 355 -27.81 -4.56 -8.15
N LYS A 356 -27.55 -5.87 -8.05
CA LYS A 356 -26.93 -6.71 -9.11
C LYS A 356 -28.01 -7.26 -10.06
N PHE A 357 -27.81 -7.08 -11.37
CA PHE A 357 -28.70 -7.64 -12.41
C PHE A 357 -28.03 -8.80 -13.15
N THR A 358 -28.76 -9.89 -13.39
CA THR A 358 -28.27 -11.01 -14.20
C THR A 358 -29.45 -11.65 -14.94
N GLN A 359 -29.46 -11.50 -16.27
CA GLN A 359 -30.57 -11.94 -17.12
C GLN A 359 -30.09 -12.96 -18.17
N SER A 360 -30.77 -14.11 -18.21
CA SER A 360 -30.51 -15.20 -19.17
C SER A 360 -31.76 -15.43 -20.02
N VAL A 361 -31.79 -14.86 -21.22
CA VAL A 361 -32.91 -14.98 -22.18
C VAL A 361 -32.47 -15.74 -23.43
N CYS A 362 -33.39 -16.48 -24.05
CA CYS A 362 -33.13 -17.25 -25.28
C CYS A 362 -33.71 -16.62 -26.56
N SER A 363 -34.47 -15.52 -26.47
CA SER A 363 -35.06 -14.77 -27.59
C SER A 363 -35.36 -13.31 -27.18
N THR A 364 -35.47 -12.39 -28.15
CA THR A 364 -35.28 -10.93 -27.95
C THR A 364 -36.55 -10.07 -28.16
N PRO A 365 -36.76 -8.97 -27.41
CA PRO A 365 -37.88 -8.03 -27.62
C PRO A 365 -37.74 -7.17 -28.89
N GLU A 366 -38.74 -6.33 -29.18
CA GLU A 366 -38.56 -5.16 -30.06
C GLU A 366 -37.90 -3.99 -29.30
N ASN A 367 -38.47 -3.58 -28.15
CA ASN A 367 -37.95 -2.48 -27.34
C ASN A 367 -37.69 -2.89 -25.87
N LEU A 368 -36.54 -2.49 -25.34
CA LEU A 368 -36.16 -2.66 -23.92
C LEU A 368 -35.68 -1.33 -23.34
N ASN A 369 -36.34 -0.86 -22.28
CA ASN A 369 -35.96 0.33 -21.52
C ASN A 369 -35.64 -0.04 -20.06
N ILE A 370 -34.48 0.39 -19.56
CA ILE A 370 -34.07 0.17 -18.17
C ILE A 370 -33.79 1.52 -17.51
N PHE A 371 -34.57 1.83 -16.48
CA PHE A 371 -34.48 3.07 -15.69
C PHE A 371 -33.88 2.75 -14.31
N SER A 372 -32.57 3.00 -14.17
CA SER A 372 -31.84 2.57 -12.95
C SER A 372 -31.97 3.55 -11.79
N GLY A 373 -31.94 4.86 -12.05
CA GLY A 373 -32.18 5.95 -11.09
C GLY A 373 -33.56 6.61 -11.27
N GLY A 374 -34.58 5.82 -11.62
CA GLY A 374 -35.91 6.33 -11.94
C GLY A 374 -35.98 7.09 -13.28
N VAL A 375 -37.05 7.84 -13.51
CA VAL A 375 -37.27 8.64 -14.75
C VAL A 375 -36.83 10.11 -14.55
N SER A 376 -36.64 10.57 -13.31
CA SER A 376 -36.20 11.93 -12.97
C SER A 376 -34.68 12.01 -12.72
N ASN A 377 -34.23 12.60 -11.60
CA ASN A 377 -32.82 12.94 -11.34
C ASN A 377 -32.06 11.91 -10.45
N GLY A 378 -32.50 10.66 -10.35
CA GLY A 378 -31.92 9.70 -9.40
C GLY A 378 -30.49 9.24 -9.73
N ASP A 379 -29.90 8.50 -8.78
CA ASP A 379 -28.49 8.06 -8.78
C ASP A 379 -28.38 6.53 -8.68
N ALA A 380 -27.41 5.94 -9.41
CA ALA A 380 -27.34 4.50 -9.63
C ALA A 380 -25.90 3.94 -9.58
N PHE A 381 -25.73 2.91 -8.73
CA PHE A 381 -24.54 2.05 -8.67
C PHE A 381 -24.88 0.66 -9.21
N GLN A 382 -24.32 0.26 -10.37
CA GLN A 382 -24.77 -0.98 -11.02
C GLN A 382 -23.67 -1.86 -11.64
N TYR A 383 -23.96 -3.17 -11.66
CA TYR A 383 -23.24 -4.24 -12.33
C TYR A 383 -24.25 -5.01 -13.20
N LEU A 384 -24.09 -4.95 -14.52
CA LEU A 384 -24.99 -5.54 -15.52
C LEU A 384 -24.38 -6.84 -16.08
N ILE A 385 -25.20 -7.89 -16.20
CA ILE A 385 -24.95 -9.03 -17.10
C ILE A 385 -26.27 -9.33 -17.82
N SER A 386 -26.28 -9.21 -19.14
CA SER A 386 -27.35 -9.74 -20.01
C SER A 386 -26.71 -10.44 -21.22
N CYS A 387 -27.31 -11.54 -21.66
CA CYS A 387 -26.80 -12.42 -22.72
C CYS A 387 -27.62 -12.40 -24.03
N ALA A 388 -28.68 -11.57 -24.11
CA ALA A 388 -29.43 -11.30 -25.33
C ALA A 388 -30.14 -9.95 -25.22
N LEU A 389 -30.12 -9.13 -26.27
CA LEU A 389 -30.71 -7.79 -26.32
C LEU A 389 -31.55 -7.61 -27.61
N PRO A 390 -32.54 -6.69 -27.62
CA PRO A 390 -33.44 -6.43 -28.77
C PRO A 390 -32.79 -5.70 -29.96
N GLU A 391 -33.58 -5.50 -31.02
CA GLU A 391 -33.22 -4.75 -32.23
C GLU A 391 -32.78 -3.30 -31.90
N ILE A 392 -33.42 -2.66 -30.91
CA ILE A 392 -33.00 -1.41 -30.27
C ILE A 392 -33.07 -1.53 -28.74
N ALA A 393 -31.97 -1.26 -28.05
CA ALA A 393 -31.91 -1.19 -26.58
C ALA A 393 -31.50 0.20 -26.08
N ASN A 394 -32.27 0.77 -25.16
CA ASN A 394 -31.99 2.06 -24.51
C ASN A 394 -31.78 1.85 -22.99
N ILE A 395 -30.65 2.34 -22.47
CA ILE A 395 -30.30 2.18 -21.04
C ILE A 395 -30.06 3.56 -20.42
N TYR A 396 -30.89 3.90 -19.43
CA TYR A 396 -30.88 5.19 -18.72
C TYR A 396 -30.38 4.98 -17.29
N PHE A 397 -29.13 5.38 -17.03
CA PHE A 397 -28.54 5.20 -15.70
C PHE A 397 -28.94 6.32 -14.71
N GLY A 398 -28.93 7.59 -15.17
CA GLY A 398 -29.34 8.77 -14.39
C GLY A 398 -30.71 9.35 -14.79
N GLY A 399 -31.66 8.49 -15.16
CA GLY A 399 -33.04 8.85 -15.56
C GLY A 399 -33.18 9.56 -16.92
N ASP A 400 -34.30 10.23 -17.15
CA ASP A 400 -34.54 11.05 -18.36
C ASP A 400 -34.12 12.53 -18.13
N ALA A 401 -33.90 12.94 -16.88
CA ALA A 401 -33.56 14.33 -16.52
C ALA A 401 -32.03 14.56 -16.39
N ASN A 402 -31.58 15.19 -15.29
CA ASN A 402 -30.19 15.62 -15.07
C ASN A 402 -29.43 14.72 -14.07
N GLY A 403 -29.83 13.47 -13.90
CA GLY A 403 -29.24 12.56 -12.89
C GLY A 403 -27.78 12.19 -13.15
N ALA A 404 -27.19 11.51 -12.17
CA ALA A 404 -25.79 11.07 -12.17
C ALA A 404 -25.70 9.54 -12.05
N ALA A 405 -24.55 8.96 -12.40
CA ALA A 405 -24.35 7.51 -12.28
C ALA A 405 -22.87 7.09 -12.10
N TYR A 406 -22.66 6.02 -11.34
CA TYR A 406 -21.36 5.40 -11.09
C TYR A 406 -21.39 3.91 -11.47
N THR A 407 -20.97 3.57 -12.70
CA THR A 407 -21.24 2.25 -13.31
C THR A 407 -20.00 1.43 -13.65
N ASN A 408 -20.09 0.09 -13.49
CA ASN A 408 -19.18 -0.88 -14.12
C ASN A 408 -20.03 -1.74 -15.08
N ILE A 409 -19.87 -1.52 -16.39
CA ILE A 409 -20.73 -2.12 -17.43
C ILE A 409 -20.02 -3.30 -18.08
N THR A 410 -20.66 -4.48 -18.07
CA THR A 410 -20.30 -5.64 -18.91
C THR A 410 -21.51 -5.97 -19.79
N ILE A 411 -21.35 -6.02 -21.10
CA ILE A 411 -22.42 -6.31 -22.06
C ILE A 411 -21.91 -7.38 -23.02
N CYS A 412 -22.67 -8.46 -23.18
CA CYS A 412 -22.41 -9.53 -24.14
C CYS A 412 -23.58 -9.59 -25.12
N PRO A 413 -23.63 -8.73 -26.16
CA PRO A 413 -24.70 -8.78 -27.14
C PRO A 413 -24.51 -9.96 -28.08
N VAL A 414 -25.61 -10.45 -28.63
CA VAL A 414 -25.62 -11.40 -29.74
C VAL A 414 -26.67 -10.88 -30.72
N ASN A 415 -26.23 -10.48 -31.91
CA ASN A 415 -27.07 -9.98 -33.02
C ASN A 415 -28.01 -8.79 -32.68
N THR A 416 -27.46 -7.63 -32.31
CA THR A 416 -28.25 -6.37 -32.25
C THR A 416 -27.78 -5.32 -33.26
N SER A 417 -28.73 -4.59 -33.83
CA SER A 417 -28.54 -3.55 -34.85
C SER A 417 -28.11 -2.21 -34.26
N GLN A 418 -28.69 -1.80 -33.11
CA GLN A 418 -28.34 -0.55 -32.44
C GLN A 418 -28.48 -0.66 -30.91
N VAL A 419 -27.49 -0.13 -30.18
CA VAL A 419 -27.53 0.03 -28.71
C VAL A 419 -27.20 1.48 -28.36
N ASN A 420 -28.04 2.11 -27.53
CA ASN A 420 -27.86 3.48 -27.03
C ASN A 420 -27.70 3.46 -25.49
N ILE A 421 -26.65 4.10 -24.97
CA ILE A 421 -26.38 4.20 -23.53
C ILE A 421 -26.37 5.67 -23.09
N PHE A 422 -27.21 6.01 -22.11
CA PHE A 422 -27.37 7.36 -21.56
C PHE A 422 -26.92 7.39 -20.09
N ASN A 423 -25.72 7.90 -19.82
CA ASN A 423 -25.12 7.85 -18.48
C ASN A 423 -25.44 9.07 -17.58
N GLY A 424 -25.74 10.23 -18.16
CA GLY A 424 -26.13 11.47 -17.46
C GLY A 424 -27.58 11.89 -17.80
N GLY A 425 -28.45 10.89 -17.98
CA GLY A 425 -29.83 11.05 -18.41
C GLY A 425 -30.04 11.51 -19.86
N ASN A 426 -31.19 12.09 -20.17
CA ASN A 426 -31.53 12.57 -21.52
C ASN A 426 -31.36 14.11 -21.63
N ALA A 427 -31.30 14.83 -20.50
CA ALA A 427 -31.09 16.28 -20.47
C ALA A 427 -29.60 16.69 -20.30
N ASN A 428 -29.25 17.42 -19.23
CA ASN A 428 -27.94 18.06 -19.01
C ASN A 428 -27.16 17.45 -17.81
N GLY A 429 -27.22 16.13 -17.61
CA GLY A 429 -26.56 15.48 -16.47
C GLY A 429 -25.04 15.32 -16.60
N ALA A 430 -24.43 14.71 -15.57
CA ALA A 430 -22.97 14.59 -15.44
C ALA A 430 -22.54 13.16 -15.08
N ALA A 431 -21.39 12.70 -15.61
CA ALA A 431 -20.87 11.37 -15.33
C ALA A 431 -19.34 11.34 -15.08
N ASN A 432 -18.89 10.35 -14.31
CA ASN A 432 -17.48 10.01 -14.05
C ASN A 432 -17.27 8.51 -14.31
N GLN A 433 -16.36 8.12 -15.22
CA GLN A 433 -16.29 6.72 -15.69
C GLN A 433 -14.90 6.07 -15.78
N ARG A 434 -14.92 4.73 -15.64
CA ARG A 434 -13.83 3.77 -15.89
C ARG A 434 -14.38 2.55 -16.65
N LEU A 435 -14.20 2.49 -17.98
CA LEU A 435 -14.78 1.43 -18.81
C LEU A 435 -13.84 0.22 -19.02
N ILE A 436 -14.34 -0.99 -18.77
CA ILE A 436 -13.66 -2.27 -19.06
C ILE A 436 -14.64 -3.17 -19.81
N GLN A 437 -14.37 -3.46 -21.10
CA GLN A 437 -15.16 -4.40 -21.91
C GLN A 437 -14.49 -5.77 -21.97
N ASN A 438 -15.25 -6.84 -21.67
CA ASN A 438 -14.83 -8.23 -21.86
C ASN A 438 -15.90 -9.05 -22.62
N ILE A 439 -15.53 -9.45 -23.84
CA ILE A 439 -15.90 -10.67 -24.59
C ILE A 439 -17.40 -10.98 -24.82
N CYS A 440 -17.91 -10.53 -25.97
CA CYS A 440 -18.73 -11.31 -26.94
C CYS A 440 -18.78 -10.54 -28.28
N THR A 441 -19.43 -11.10 -29.32
CA THR A 441 -19.59 -10.45 -30.65
C THR A 441 -20.25 -9.08 -30.55
N PRO A 442 -19.69 -8.00 -31.14
CA PRO A 442 -20.22 -6.65 -31.01
C PRO A 442 -21.47 -6.40 -31.88
N PRO A 443 -22.28 -5.36 -31.58
CA PRO A 443 -23.40 -4.93 -32.41
C PRO A 443 -22.92 -4.23 -33.69
N VAL A 444 -23.82 -4.06 -34.67
CA VAL A 444 -23.50 -3.33 -35.93
C VAL A 444 -23.25 -1.84 -35.64
N ASN A 445 -24.13 -1.20 -34.84
CA ASN A 445 -24.00 0.20 -34.44
C ASN A 445 -24.02 0.34 -32.91
N LEU A 446 -23.06 1.10 -32.36
CA LEU A 446 -23.00 1.42 -30.93
C LEU A 446 -22.89 2.94 -30.71
N ASN A 447 -23.87 3.53 -30.01
CA ASN A 447 -23.87 4.94 -29.62
C ASN A 447 -23.75 5.08 -28.10
N ILE A 448 -22.81 5.90 -27.64
CA ILE A 448 -22.61 6.18 -26.21
C ILE A 448 -22.75 7.68 -25.97
N TYR A 449 -23.71 8.06 -25.12
CA TYR A 449 -23.97 9.44 -24.72
C TYR A 449 -23.47 9.66 -23.29
N LEU A 450 -22.41 10.45 -23.19
CA LEU A 450 -21.79 10.88 -21.95
C LEU A 450 -22.13 12.37 -21.77
N GLY A 451 -22.71 12.72 -20.61
CA GLY A 451 -23.23 14.07 -20.31
C GLY A 451 -24.70 14.33 -20.69
N GLY A 452 -25.46 13.30 -21.02
CA GLY A 452 -26.86 13.40 -21.45
C GLY A 452 -27.04 13.68 -22.94
N ALA A 453 -28.27 13.84 -23.46
CA ALA A 453 -28.46 14.11 -24.88
C ALA A 453 -28.32 15.61 -25.23
N ALA A 454 -28.38 16.54 -24.26
CA ALA A 454 -28.28 17.97 -24.48
C ALA A 454 -26.87 18.55 -24.17
N ASN A 455 -26.72 19.39 -23.14
CA ASN A 455 -25.47 20.11 -22.83
C ASN A 455 -24.81 19.53 -21.56
N GLY A 456 -23.94 18.54 -21.73
CA GLY A 456 -23.22 17.90 -20.64
C GLY A 456 -21.85 18.50 -20.32
N ALA A 457 -21.36 18.25 -19.10
CA ALA A 457 -20.01 18.63 -18.64
C ALA A 457 -19.26 17.43 -18.02
N GLU A 458 -18.06 17.09 -18.51
CA GLU A 458 -17.46 15.77 -18.21
C GLU A 458 -15.92 15.70 -18.11
N ASN A 459 -15.44 14.60 -17.49
CA ASN A 459 -14.02 14.28 -17.31
C ASN A 459 -13.78 12.75 -17.40
N LEU A 460 -13.22 12.25 -18.51
CA LEU A 460 -13.01 10.80 -18.76
C LEU A 460 -11.57 10.35 -18.49
N ARG A 461 -11.36 9.28 -17.69
CA ARG A 461 -10.01 8.88 -17.23
C ARG A 461 -9.40 7.58 -17.80
N VAL A 462 -10.16 6.51 -18.05
CA VAL A 462 -9.60 5.24 -18.60
C VAL A 462 -10.63 4.46 -19.42
N ILE A 463 -10.18 3.86 -20.53
CA ILE A 463 -10.93 2.86 -21.30
C ILE A 463 -10.02 1.65 -21.55
N ARG A 464 -10.45 0.40 -21.33
CA ARG A 464 -9.74 -0.82 -21.79
C ARG A 464 -10.67 -1.68 -22.67
N SER A 465 -10.12 -2.40 -23.64
CA SER A 465 -10.79 -3.44 -24.44
C SER A 465 -9.79 -4.56 -24.72
N ILE A 466 -10.28 -5.80 -24.80
CA ILE A 466 -9.47 -7.00 -25.04
C ILE A 466 -9.98 -7.81 -26.27
N CYS A 467 -11.04 -7.38 -26.97
CA CYS A 467 -11.62 -8.11 -28.11
C CYS A 467 -12.16 -7.20 -29.25
N THR A 468 -12.55 -7.85 -30.35
CA THR A 468 -12.97 -7.33 -31.67
C THR A 468 -13.97 -6.17 -31.66
N ALA A 469 -13.81 -5.25 -32.61
CA ALA A 469 -14.58 -4.01 -32.76
C ALA A 469 -15.89 -4.16 -33.56
N PRO A 470 -16.91 -3.28 -33.33
CA PRO A 470 -18.11 -3.16 -34.18
C PRO A 470 -17.80 -2.57 -35.56
N GLU A 471 -18.78 -2.60 -36.47
CA GLU A 471 -18.68 -1.98 -37.80
C GLU A 471 -18.71 -0.44 -37.72
N ASN A 472 -19.71 0.10 -36.99
CA ASN A 472 -19.85 1.53 -36.72
C ASN A 472 -19.91 1.83 -35.21
N GLN A 473 -19.13 2.79 -34.74
CA GLN A 473 -19.19 3.26 -33.34
C GLN A 473 -19.09 4.79 -33.23
N ASN A 474 -20.05 5.38 -32.52
CA ASN A 474 -20.11 6.83 -32.24
C ASN A 474 -20.06 7.09 -30.73
N ILE A 475 -19.22 8.04 -30.31
CA ILE A 475 -19.11 8.47 -28.90
C ILE A 475 -19.34 9.98 -28.82
N TYR A 476 -20.32 10.39 -28.03
CA TYR A 476 -20.68 11.78 -27.78
C TYR A 476 -20.30 12.16 -26.35
N ILE A 477 -19.36 13.10 -26.20
CA ILE A 477 -18.82 13.54 -24.91
C ILE A 477 -19.22 15.00 -24.68
N GLY A 478 -20.06 15.23 -23.67
CA GLY A 478 -20.78 16.50 -23.45
C GLY A 478 -22.16 16.56 -24.13
N GLY A 479 -22.73 15.43 -24.52
CA GLY A 479 -24.05 15.31 -25.16
C GLY A 479 -24.10 15.67 -26.65
N THR A 480 -25.26 16.04 -27.18
CA THR A 480 -25.43 16.30 -28.63
C THR A 480 -25.49 17.79 -29.00
N THR A 481 -25.53 18.72 -28.05
CA THR A 481 -25.59 20.17 -28.34
C THR A 481 -24.28 20.93 -28.06
N ASN A 482 -24.22 21.79 -27.04
CA ASN A 482 -23.10 22.71 -26.77
C ASN A 482 -22.32 22.33 -25.48
N GLY A 483 -21.90 21.07 -25.36
CA GLY A 483 -21.26 20.55 -24.14
C GLY A 483 -19.83 21.02 -23.90
N ALA A 484 -19.30 20.68 -22.71
CA ALA A 484 -17.91 20.94 -22.32
C ALA A 484 -17.21 19.62 -21.89
N ALA A 485 -16.09 19.27 -22.54
CA ALA A 485 -15.46 17.95 -22.36
C ALA A 485 -13.95 18.00 -22.10
N ASN A 486 -13.50 17.22 -21.10
CA ASN A 486 -12.10 16.84 -20.86
C ASN A 486 -11.92 15.32 -21.06
N MET A 487 -10.91 14.90 -21.84
CA MET A 487 -10.68 13.49 -22.16
C MET A 487 -9.20 13.06 -22.03
N THR A 488 -8.97 11.92 -21.36
CA THR A 488 -7.69 11.18 -21.38
C THR A 488 -7.92 9.77 -21.95
N ILE A 489 -7.18 9.39 -23.00
CA ILE A 489 -7.22 8.04 -23.59
C ILE A 489 -5.90 7.31 -23.33
N ILE A 490 -5.99 6.08 -22.83
CA ILE A 490 -4.93 5.06 -22.91
C ILE A 490 -5.62 3.74 -23.28
N ARG A 491 -5.36 3.17 -24.47
CA ARG A 491 -5.94 1.88 -24.92
C ARG A 491 -4.90 0.95 -25.57
N SER A 492 -5.21 -0.34 -25.55
CA SER A 492 -4.30 -1.46 -25.84
C SER A 492 -4.59 -2.17 -27.16
N ILE A 493 -3.51 -2.65 -27.81
CA ILE A 493 -3.38 -3.81 -28.71
C ILE A 493 -4.69 -4.42 -29.27
N CYS A 494 -5.28 -3.84 -30.34
CA CYS A 494 -6.21 -4.49 -31.26
C CYS A 494 -6.51 -3.61 -32.49
N THR A 495 -7.03 -4.21 -33.57
CA THR A 495 -7.45 -3.51 -34.80
C THR A 495 -8.74 -2.69 -34.63
N PRO A 496 -8.87 -1.52 -35.27
CA PRO A 496 -9.98 -0.58 -35.12
C PRO A 496 -11.29 -0.98 -35.85
N PRO A 497 -12.45 -0.32 -35.54
CA PRO A 497 -13.67 -0.36 -36.35
C PRO A 497 -13.45 0.13 -37.80
N GLU A 498 -14.33 -0.25 -38.73
CA GLU A 498 -14.33 0.31 -40.09
C GLU A 498 -14.68 1.80 -40.09
N ASN A 499 -15.75 2.22 -39.38
CA ASN A 499 -16.09 3.62 -39.18
C ASN A 499 -16.17 3.96 -37.68
N PHE A 500 -15.35 4.93 -37.25
CA PHE A 500 -15.26 5.35 -35.85
C PHE A 500 -15.34 6.87 -35.73
N ASN A 501 -16.32 7.39 -34.99
CA ASN A 501 -16.51 8.82 -34.78
C ASN A 501 -16.51 9.19 -33.29
N ILE A 502 -15.78 10.25 -32.93
CA ILE A 502 -15.83 10.88 -31.60
C ILE A 502 -16.22 12.35 -31.75
N TYR A 503 -17.20 12.78 -30.96
CA TYR A 503 -17.69 14.17 -30.91
C TYR A 503 -17.36 14.77 -29.53
N LEU A 504 -16.45 15.74 -29.49
CA LEU A 504 -16.01 16.43 -28.27
C LEU A 504 -16.65 17.82 -28.18
N GLY A 505 -17.54 18.01 -27.21
CA GLY A 505 -18.36 19.24 -27.08
C GLY A 505 -19.73 19.14 -27.79
N GLY A 506 -20.13 17.95 -28.23
CA GLY A 506 -21.42 17.69 -28.87
C GLY A 506 -21.44 17.88 -30.39
N ASN A 507 -22.62 18.16 -30.97
CA ASN A 507 -22.83 18.29 -32.41
C ASN A 507 -22.98 19.76 -32.87
N ALA A 508 -22.90 20.72 -31.94
CA ALA A 508 -23.05 22.16 -32.22
C ALA A 508 -21.74 22.93 -31.91
N ASN A 509 -21.77 23.96 -31.03
CA ASN A 509 -20.68 24.93 -30.80
C ASN A 509 -19.97 24.75 -29.44
N GLY A 510 -19.81 23.52 -28.95
CA GLY A 510 -19.26 23.25 -27.62
C GLY A 510 -17.76 23.53 -27.45
N ALA A 511 -17.25 23.27 -26.25
CA ALA A 511 -15.84 23.49 -25.89
C ALA A 511 -15.14 22.18 -25.52
N GLY A 512 -13.94 21.95 -26.07
CA GLY A 512 -13.19 20.70 -25.85
C GLY A 512 -11.70 20.93 -25.55
N ASN A 513 -11.19 20.26 -24.52
CA ASN A 513 -9.77 20.17 -24.19
C ASN A 513 -9.30 18.72 -24.25
N GLN A 514 -8.09 18.48 -24.76
CA GLN A 514 -7.58 17.13 -25.02
C GLN A 514 -6.09 16.97 -24.71
N ILE A 515 -5.72 15.81 -24.16
CA ILE A 515 -4.37 15.26 -24.17
C ILE A 515 -4.41 13.91 -24.91
N ILE A 516 -3.64 13.78 -25.99
CA ILE A 516 -3.50 12.51 -26.74
C ILE A 516 -2.20 11.82 -26.33
N MET A 517 -2.27 10.51 -26.09
CA MET A 517 -1.15 9.57 -26.21
C MET A 517 -1.64 8.38 -27.04
N GLN A 518 -1.08 8.16 -28.23
CA GLN A 518 -1.52 7.12 -29.17
C GLN A 518 -0.62 5.87 -29.08
N SER A 519 -1.01 4.72 -29.66
CA SER A 519 0.00 3.70 -30.00
C SER A 519 -0.36 2.69 -31.12
N ILE A 520 0.59 2.48 -32.05
CA ILE A 520 0.84 1.30 -32.91
C ILE A 520 -0.26 0.79 -33.89
N CYS A 521 -0.85 1.62 -34.76
CA CYS A 521 -1.44 1.12 -36.03
C CYS A 521 -1.61 2.24 -37.09
N PRO A 522 -1.51 1.92 -38.39
CA PRO A 522 -2.00 2.80 -39.47
C PRO A 522 -3.51 3.03 -39.33
N ILE A 523 -3.97 4.24 -39.65
CA ILE A 523 -5.37 4.64 -39.55
C ILE A 523 -6.14 4.09 -40.76
N SER A 524 -7.35 3.55 -40.58
CA SER A 524 -8.26 3.32 -41.71
C SER A 524 -8.77 4.67 -42.25
N THR A 525 -9.17 4.73 -43.53
CA THR A 525 -9.47 6.00 -44.23
C THR A 525 -10.71 6.74 -43.72
N ASN A 526 -11.47 6.18 -42.78
CA ASN A 526 -12.81 6.64 -42.38
C ASN A 526 -12.92 7.03 -40.89
N TRP A 527 -11.82 7.46 -40.27
CA TRP A 527 -11.80 7.93 -38.88
C TRP A 527 -12.05 9.45 -38.79
N ASN A 528 -13.11 9.88 -38.11
CA ASN A 528 -13.40 11.31 -37.90
C ASN A 528 -13.48 11.66 -36.40
N ILE A 529 -12.74 12.69 -35.98
CA ILE A 529 -12.88 13.27 -34.63
C ILE A 529 -13.26 14.75 -34.79
N PHE A 530 -14.38 15.12 -34.22
CA PHE A 530 -14.96 16.47 -34.32
C PHE A 530 -14.67 17.23 -33.01
N PHE A 531 -13.90 18.31 -33.10
CA PHE A 531 -13.41 19.11 -31.97
C PHE A 531 -14.19 20.43 -31.85
N GLY A 532 -14.75 20.71 -30.67
CA GLY A 532 -15.64 21.87 -30.48
C GLY A 532 -17.04 21.65 -31.08
N GLY A 533 -17.37 20.39 -31.40
CA GLY A 533 -18.55 20.00 -32.14
C GLY A 533 -18.39 20.07 -33.67
N LYS A 534 -19.52 20.20 -34.38
CA LYS A 534 -19.60 20.14 -35.85
C LYS A 534 -19.63 21.52 -36.52
N ALA A 535 -19.64 22.59 -35.71
CA ALA A 535 -19.74 23.98 -36.12
C ALA A 535 -18.63 24.82 -35.45
N ASP A 536 -18.84 26.12 -35.23
CA ASP A 536 -17.79 27.12 -34.92
C ASP A 536 -17.33 27.12 -33.44
N GLY A 537 -17.10 25.94 -32.84
CA GLY A 537 -16.69 25.78 -31.44
C GLY A 537 -15.22 26.11 -31.14
N PHE A 538 -14.92 26.28 -29.85
CA PHE A 538 -13.57 26.63 -29.36
C PHE A 538 -12.83 25.39 -28.84
N ALA A 539 -11.58 25.19 -29.27
CA ALA A 539 -10.75 24.07 -28.86
C ALA A 539 -9.31 24.50 -28.51
N THR A 540 -8.73 23.89 -27.48
CA THR A 540 -7.27 23.94 -27.25
C THR A 540 -6.65 22.56 -27.49
N ARG A 541 -5.59 22.50 -28.29
CA ARG A 541 -5.03 21.26 -28.84
C ARG A 541 -3.61 21.01 -28.34
N SER A 542 -3.44 19.94 -27.56
CA SER A 542 -2.14 19.36 -27.21
C SER A 542 -2.03 17.97 -27.85
N LEU A 543 -1.57 17.94 -29.10
CA LEU A 543 -1.37 16.71 -29.86
C LEU A 543 -0.05 16.05 -29.44
N LEU A 544 -0.11 14.83 -28.90
CA LEU A 544 1.08 14.01 -28.64
C LEU A 544 0.88 12.62 -29.27
N GLN A 545 0.69 12.64 -30.59
CA GLN A 545 0.82 11.44 -31.42
C GLN A 545 2.28 10.97 -31.35
N PRO A 546 2.56 9.70 -31.03
CA PRO A 546 3.90 9.19 -31.08
C PRO A 546 4.36 9.06 -32.52
N PHE A 547 5.65 9.32 -32.71
CA PHE A 547 6.35 9.16 -33.94
C PHE A 547 6.86 7.72 -33.98
N TYR A 548 6.22 6.89 -34.80
CA TYR A 548 6.70 5.54 -35.07
C TYR A 548 7.79 5.59 -36.09
N TRP A 549 8.92 4.98 -35.75
CA TRP A 549 9.91 4.65 -36.76
C TRP A 549 9.36 3.53 -37.65
N THR A 550 9.19 3.83 -38.94
CA THR A 550 8.79 2.85 -39.97
C THR A 550 10.03 2.29 -40.69
N GLY A 551 11.06 3.13 -40.89
CA GLY A 551 12.23 2.78 -41.70
C GLY A 551 11.89 2.47 -43.16
N ASN A 552 10.81 3.05 -43.70
CA ASN A 552 10.29 2.74 -45.03
C ASN A 552 11.25 3.05 -46.18
N VAL A 553 12.12 4.05 -46.03
CA VAL A 553 13.05 4.52 -47.07
C VAL A 553 14.46 4.03 -46.79
N ASP A 554 15.01 4.39 -45.63
CA ASP A 554 16.37 4.03 -45.23
C ASP A 554 16.54 4.04 -43.69
N HIS A 555 17.77 4.23 -43.22
CA HIS A 555 18.14 4.24 -41.80
C HIS A 555 18.26 5.65 -41.19
N ASN A 556 18.10 6.73 -41.97
CA ASN A 556 18.39 8.10 -41.54
C ASN A 556 17.29 8.66 -40.63
N TRP A 557 17.58 8.90 -39.35
CA TRP A 557 16.64 9.52 -38.39
C TRP A 557 16.01 10.81 -38.93
N HIS A 558 16.76 11.57 -39.73
CA HIS A 558 16.36 12.88 -40.23
C HIS A 558 15.66 12.85 -41.59
N ASP A 559 15.34 11.67 -42.15
CA ASP A 559 14.41 11.59 -43.27
C ASP A 559 12.96 11.52 -42.73
N PRO A 560 12.10 12.50 -43.03
CA PRO A 560 10.70 12.48 -42.59
C PRO A 560 9.95 11.21 -43.04
N LEU A 561 10.27 10.63 -44.20
CA LEU A 561 9.57 9.48 -44.77
C LEU A 561 9.80 8.16 -44.02
N ASN A 562 10.80 8.13 -43.11
CA ASN A 562 11.01 7.01 -42.18
C ASN A 562 10.14 7.08 -40.91
N TRP A 563 9.30 8.11 -40.77
CA TRP A 563 8.39 8.31 -39.64
C TRP A 563 6.92 8.17 -40.06
N SER A 564 6.08 7.60 -39.19
CA SER A 564 4.65 7.39 -39.46
C SER A 564 3.82 8.67 -39.66
N LEU A 565 4.42 9.84 -39.41
CA LEU A 565 3.81 11.15 -39.60
C LEU A 565 4.40 11.93 -40.79
N GLU A 566 5.35 11.36 -41.53
CA GLU A 566 6.09 12.05 -42.59
C GLU A 566 6.75 13.36 -42.10
N VAL A 567 7.15 13.38 -40.83
CA VAL A 567 7.80 14.51 -40.13
C VAL A 567 8.83 13.94 -39.14
N VAL A 568 9.98 14.61 -39.03
CA VAL A 568 11.05 14.24 -38.08
C VAL A 568 10.66 14.65 -36.65
N PRO A 569 10.87 13.80 -35.62
CA PRO A 569 10.55 14.12 -34.23
C PRO A 569 11.20 15.40 -33.71
N ASP A 570 10.45 16.13 -32.89
CA ASP A 570 10.89 17.30 -32.13
C ASP A 570 10.92 17.02 -30.61
N ILE A 571 11.30 18.02 -29.80
CA ILE A 571 11.36 17.90 -28.33
C ILE A 571 9.98 17.61 -27.67
N SER A 572 8.87 17.79 -28.38
CA SER A 572 7.51 17.46 -27.91
C SER A 572 7.06 16.04 -28.28
N SER A 573 7.84 15.34 -29.12
CA SER A 573 7.46 14.10 -29.79
C SER A 573 7.80 12.83 -28.99
N LEU A 574 6.81 12.01 -28.65
CA LEU A 574 7.05 10.66 -28.10
C LEU A 574 7.52 9.73 -29.24
N VAL A 575 8.77 9.28 -29.22
CA VAL A 575 9.32 8.36 -30.23
C VAL A 575 9.16 6.91 -29.78
N ILE A 576 8.68 6.05 -30.68
CA ILE A 576 8.61 4.60 -30.45
C ILE A 576 9.29 3.89 -31.63
N ILE A 577 10.26 3.03 -31.30
CA ILE A 577 11.10 2.31 -32.26
C ILE A 577 10.75 0.81 -32.15
N PRO A 578 9.95 0.27 -33.11
CA PRO A 578 9.67 -1.15 -33.19
C PRO A 578 10.82 -1.93 -33.86
N ASN A 579 10.72 -3.25 -33.83
CA ASN A 579 11.60 -4.14 -34.59
C ASN A 579 11.24 -4.07 -36.09
N VAL A 580 12.11 -3.44 -36.90
CA VAL A 580 11.95 -3.23 -38.35
C VAL A 580 13.25 -3.59 -39.10
N VAL A 581 13.20 -3.59 -40.43
CA VAL A 581 14.36 -3.95 -41.27
C VAL A 581 15.43 -2.85 -41.27
N ASN A 582 15.06 -1.60 -41.52
CA ASN A 582 15.97 -0.46 -41.49
C ASN A 582 15.88 0.20 -40.11
N TYR A 583 16.87 0.00 -39.25
CA TYR A 583 16.88 0.63 -37.92
C TYR A 583 17.31 2.10 -37.98
N PRO A 584 16.81 2.97 -37.09
CA PRO A 584 17.19 4.38 -37.05
C PRO A 584 18.66 4.58 -36.66
N ILE A 585 19.32 5.48 -37.39
CA ILE A 585 20.68 5.96 -37.17
C ILE A 585 20.64 7.50 -37.05
N VAL A 586 21.05 8.02 -35.89
CA VAL A 586 21.24 9.46 -35.65
C VAL A 586 22.67 9.84 -36.05
N SER A 587 22.90 10.16 -37.33
CA SER A 587 24.26 10.36 -37.89
C SER A 587 24.53 11.73 -38.53
N ASN A 588 23.53 12.35 -39.16
CA ASN A 588 23.71 13.59 -39.93
C ASN A 588 23.74 14.84 -39.03
N SER A 589 22.76 14.96 -38.14
CA SER A 589 22.56 16.05 -37.19
C SER A 589 22.14 15.51 -35.83
N SER A 590 22.17 16.36 -34.80
CA SER A 590 21.65 16.02 -33.47
C SER A 590 20.14 15.78 -33.53
N ALA A 591 19.64 14.82 -32.75
CA ALA A 591 18.22 14.49 -32.65
C ALA A 591 17.60 14.98 -31.34
N VAL A 592 16.28 15.18 -31.34
CA VAL A 592 15.49 15.56 -30.18
C VAL A 592 14.22 14.73 -30.12
N ALA A 593 13.73 14.44 -28.92
CA ALA A 593 12.44 13.79 -28.68
C ALA A 593 11.90 14.24 -27.31
N LYS A 594 10.61 14.03 -27.04
CA LYS A 594 10.10 14.09 -25.66
C LYS A 594 10.57 12.87 -24.87
N SER A 595 10.35 11.69 -25.42
CA SER A 595 10.78 10.41 -24.85
C SER A 595 11.07 9.42 -25.98
N ILE A 596 11.86 8.40 -25.69
CA ILE A 596 12.19 7.33 -26.64
C ILE A 596 11.87 5.99 -26.00
N VAL A 597 11.14 5.14 -26.71
CA VAL A 597 10.85 3.75 -26.31
C VAL A 597 11.35 2.80 -27.38
N LEU A 598 12.36 1.99 -27.08
CA LEU A 598 12.78 0.87 -27.92
C LEU A 598 12.06 -0.40 -27.47
N GLN A 599 11.37 -1.04 -28.42
CA GLN A 599 10.75 -2.35 -28.16
C GLN A 599 11.79 -3.49 -28.17
N LEU A 600 11.38 -4.65 -27.67
CA LEU A 600 12.20 -5.87 -27.70
C LEU A 600 12.71 -6.17 -29.12
N SER A 601 14.01 -6.44 -29.23
CA SER A 601 14.73 -6.66 -30.50
C SER A 601 14.76 -5.47 -31.48
N ALA A 602 14.25 -4.29 -31.10
CA ALA A 602 14.51 -3.06 -31.85
C ALA A 602 15.96 -2.59 -31.65
N ARG A 603 16.45 -1.72 -32.53
CA ARG A 603 17.78 -1.10 -32.42
C ARG A 603 17.73 0.40 -32.72
N LEU A 604 18.58 1.18 -32.07
CA LEU A 604 18.85 2.60 -32.35
C LEU A 604 20.36 2.81 -32.36
N ASP A 605 20.91 3.31 -33.46
CA ASP A 605 22.31 3.71 -33.56
C ASP A 605 22.46 5.23 -33.38
N ILE A 606 23.43 5.68 -32.59
CA ILE A 606 23.61 7.10 -32.25
C ILE A 606 25.07 7.54 -32.48
N ASN A 607 25.28 8.46 -33.42
CA ASN A 607 26.59 9.00 -33.80
C ASN A 607 26.68 10.55 -33.68
N LYS A 608 25.58 11.19 -33.25
CA LYS A 608 25.44 12.63 -32.96
C LYS A 608 24.63 12.82 -31.68
N ASP A 609 24.60 14.04 -31.16
CA ASP A 609 23.93 14.33 -29.89
C ASP A 609 22.44 13.98 -29.93
N LEU A 610 21.91 13.56 -28.79
CA LEU A 610 20.50 13.21 -28.60
C LEU A 610 19.99 13.83 -27.32
N THR A 611 18.86 14.54 -27.37
CA THR A 611 18.23 15.15 -26.19
C THR A 611 16.78 14.67 -26.02
N THR A 612 16.44 14.18 -24.84
CA THR A 612 15.05 13.89 -24.43
C THR A 612 14.58 14.77 -23.28
N GLU A 613 13.37 15.35 -23.38
CA GLU A 613 12.75 16.12 -22.28
C GLU A 613 12.40 15.23 -21.08
N PHE A 614 11.98 14.00 -21.38
CA PHE A 614 11.55 12.94 -20.45
C PHE A 614 12.41 11.69 -20.71
N SER A 615 11.84 10.50 -20.50
CA SER A 615 12.56 9.24 -20.33
C SER A 615 13.03 8.57 -21.64
N ILE A 616 14.09 7.77 -21.54
CA ILE A 616 14.48 6.73 -22.51
C ILE A 616 14.20 5.37 -21.87
N ILE A 617 13.37 4.56 -22.52
CA ILE A 617 13.02 3.19 -22.10
C ILE A 617 13.56 2.22 -23.16
N ASN A 618 14.39 1.26 -22.74
CA ASN A 618 15.10 0.36 -23.64
C ASN A 618 14.89 -1.13 -23.32
N ASP A 619 14.04 -1.79 -24.12
CA ASP A 619 13.98 -3.25 -24.23
C ASP A 619 14.77 -3.80 -25.43
N GLY A 620 15.34 -2.91 -26.25
CA GLY A 620 16.06 -3.23 -27.49
C GLY A 620 17.58 -3.07 -27.34
N THR A 621 18.24 -2.60 -28.40
CA THR A 621 19.68 -2.29 -28.41
C THR A 621 19.91 -0.82 -28.77
N ILE A 622 20.49 -0.04 -27.85
CA ILE A 622 21.04 1.28 -28.16
C ILE A 622 22.55 1.12 -28.39
N ASN A 623 23.02 1.53 -29.57
CA ASN A 623 24.44 1.47 -29.92
C ASN A 623 24.98 2.84 -30.30
N ILE A 624 25.81 3.39 -29.41
CA ILE A 624 26.37 4.74 -29.53
C ILE A 624 27.82 4.64 -29.99
N THR A 625 28.18 5.39 -31.02
CA THR A 625 29.55 5.43 -31.56
C THR A 625 30.10 6.84 -31.64
N GLY A 626 31.42 6.98 -31.56
CA GLY A 626 32.06 8.28 -31.36
C GLY A 626 31.81 8.83 -29.96
N SER A 627 31.72 10.16 -29.83
CA SER A 627 31.60 10.87 -28.54
C SER A 627 30.44 11.90 -28.53
N PRO A 628 29.19 11.51 -28.80
CA PRO A 628 28.04 12.41 -28.70
C PRO A 628 27.69 12.75 -27.25
N SER A 629 26.90 13.80 -27.06
CA SER A 629 26.23 14.11 -25.78
C SER A 629 24.81 13.54 -25.80
N ILE A 630 24.44 12.79 -24.76
CA ILE A 630 23.11 12.19 -24.57
C ILE A 630 22.47 12.86 -23.35
N THR A 631 21.53 13.76 -23.58
CA THR A 631 20.84 14.53 -22.54
C THR A 631 19.48 13.92 -22.28
N ILE A 632 19.15 13.64 -21.01
CA ILE A 632 17.91 12.99 -20.60
C ILE A 632 17.32 13.79 -19.43
N GLY A 633 16.09 14.29 -19.58
CA GLY A 633 15.35 15.02 -18.54
C GLY A 633 14.39 14.16 -17.71
N GLY A 634 14.11 12.93 -18.15
CA GLY A 634 13.38 11.91 -17.37
C GLY A 634 14.23 10.66 -17.15
N ASP A 635 13.61 9.52 -16.90
CA ASP A 635 14.33 8.30 -16.51
C ASP A 635 15.15 7.69 -17.67
N LEU A 636 16.27 7.06 -17.35
CA LEU A 636 16.92 6.09 -18.25
C LEU A 636 16.66 4.69 -17.69
N HIS A 637 15.71 3.97 -18.29
CA HIS A 637 15.32 2.65 -17.83
C HIS A 637 15.69 1.56 -18.86
N CYS A 638 16.57 0.65 -18.45
CA CYS A 638 17.08 -0.43 -19.27
C CYS A 638 17.20 -1.70 -18.41
N GLU A 639 16.12 -2.47 -18.27
CA GLU A 639 16.14 -3.75 -17.57
C GLU A 639 16.63 -4.90 -18.47
N ASN A 640 16.06 -5.04 -19.66
CA ASN A 640 16.32 -6.16 -20.56
C ASN A 640 17.10 -5.78 -21.83
N GLY A 641 17.15 -4.49 -22.17
CA GLY A 641 17.89 -4.00 -23.33
C GLY A 641 19.40 -3.99 -23.15
N LEU A 642 20.11 -3.84 -24.26
CA LEU A 642 21.55 -3.62 -24.34
C LEU A 642 21.84 -2.14 -24.62
N ILE A 643 22.85 -1.57 -23.94
CA ILE A 643 23.42 -0.27 -24.27
C ILE A 643 24.93 -0.42 -24.50
N THR A 644 25.42 0.03 -25.65
CA THR A 644 26.84 0.26 -25.91
C THR A 644 27.07 1.76 -26.07
N THR A 645 27.98 2.36 -25.29
CA THR A 645 28.01 3.82 -25.10
C THR A 645 29.03 4.56 -25.95
N GLY A 646 29.98 3.85 -26.56
CA GLY A 646 31.18 4.47 -27.14
C GLY A 646 31.86 5.41 -26.14
N ASP A 647 32.26 6.58 -26.61
CA ASP A 647 32.86 7.66 -25.83
C ASP A 647 31.85 8.76 -25.44
N ALA A 648 30.55 8.44 -25.36
CA ALA A 648 29.48 9.40 -25.13
C ALA A 648 29.44 9.96 -23.71
N LYS A 649 29.11 11.27 -23.60
CA LYS A 649 28.79 11.95 -22.34
C LYS A 649 27.28 11.83 -22.09
N PHE A 650 26.89 11.31 -20.93
CA PHE A 650 25.49 11.35 -20.50
C PHE A 650 25.24 12.56 -19.59
N ILE A 651 24.11 13.25 -19.79
CA ILE A 651 23.70 14.42 -19.01
C ILE A 651 22.30 14.16 -18.46
N PHE A 652 22.16 14.18 -17.13
CA PHE A 652 20.91 13.94 -16.43
C PHE A 652 20.41 15.26 -15.83
N ASN A 653 19.38 15.85 -16.43
CA ASN A 653 18.97 17.24 -16.18
C ASN A 653 17.49 17.42 -15.76
N ALA A 654 16.94 16.46 -15.01
CA ALA A 654 15.55 16.52 -14.56
C ALA A 654 15.18 17.81 -13.80
N ALA A 655 14.05 18.38 -14.19
CA ALA A 655 13.57 19.66 -13.67
C ALA A 655 12.90 19.54 -12.29
N THR A 656 12.25 18.41 -11.99
CA THR A 656 11.56 18.11 -10.72
C THR A 656 11.58 16.60 -10.44
N GLY A 657 11.35 16.22 -9.17
CA GLY A 657 11.15 14.81 -8.80
C GLY A 657 12.41 13.96 -8.74
N ILE A 658 12.25 12.64 -8.90
CA ILE A 658 13.34 11.68 -8.97
C ILE A 658 13.43 11.19 -10.42
N GLN A 659 14.64 11.26 -10.96
CA GLN A 659 15.04 10.74 -12.28
C GLN A 659 15.81 9.44 -12.05
N THR A 660 15.26 8.30 -12.47
CA THR A 660 15.91 7.01 -12.26
C THR A 660 16.85 6.65 -13.41
N VAL A 661 17.95 5.97 -13.10
CA VAL A 661 19.03 5.67 -14.05
C VAL A 661 19.52 4.24 -13.91
N ASN A 662 19.29 3.45 -14.96
CA ASN A 662 19.78 2.08 -15.12
C ASN A 662 20.41 1.89 -16.52
N PHE A 663 21.70 1.54 -16.54
CA PHE A 663 22.47 1.26 -17.76
C PHE A 663 22.57 -0.24 -18.11
N ASN A 664 21.86 -1.12 -17.40
CA ASN A 664 22.03 -2.57 -17.45
C ASN A 664 23.49 -3.04 -17.31
N ASN A 665 24.22 -2.44 -16.36
CA ASN A 665 25.66 -2.65 -16.13
C ASN A 665 26.60 -2.21 -17.29
N ALA A 666 26.10 -1.50 -18.31
CA ALA A 666 26.98 -0.89 -19.32
C ALA A 666 27.95 0.12 -18.67
N SER A 667 29.19 0.13 -19.14
CA SER A 667 30.17 1.15 -18.75
C SER A 667 29.94 2.41 -19.58
N VAL A 668 29.99 3.59 -18.95
CA VAL A 668 29.80 4.90 -19.60
C VAL A 668 31.11 5.68 -19.64
N ARG A 669 31.28 6.59 -20.61
CA ARG A 669 32.50 7.40 -20.69
C ARG A 669 32.56 8.48 -19.61
N SER A 670 31.53 9.31 -19.50
CA SER A 670 31.39 10.32 -18.44
C SER A 670 29.93 10.65 -18.19
N ILE A 671 29.62 11.10 -16.96
CA ILE A 671 28.29 11.54 -16.55
C ILE A 671 28.35 12.93 -15.94
N ASP A 672 27.44 13.79 -16.35
CA ASP A 672 27.12 15.04 -15.67
C ASP A 672 25.70 14.98 -15.10
N ILE A 673 25.55 15.35 -13.82
CA ILE A 673 24.27 15.51 -13.14
C ILE A 673 23.99 17.02 -13.09
N GLU A 674 23.03 17.46 -13.91
CA GLU A 674 22.64 18.85 -14.12
C GLU A 674 21.16 19.06 -13.71
N THR A 675 20.67 18.25 -12.75
CA THR A 675 19.28 18.33 -12.24
C THR A 675 19.03 19.63 -11.49
N SER A 676 17.76 20.06 -11.42
CA SER A 676 17.32 21.18 -10.57
C SER A 676 17.68 20.95 -9.10
N PRO A 677 17.88 22.01 -8.28
CA PRO A 677 18.09 21.89 -6.83
C PRO A 677 16.99 21.13 -6.06
N SER A 678 15.78 21.05 -6.62
CA SER A 678 14.62 20.33 -6.09
C SER A 678 14.41 18.93 -6.70
N ALA A 679 15.38 18.43 -7.48
CA ALA A 679 15.34 17.15 -8.16
C ALA A 679 16.52 16.25 -7.76
N SER A 680 16.39 14.96 -8.06
CA SER A 680 17.41 13.95 -7.73
C SER A 680 17.59 12.96 -8.87
N CYS A 681 18.82 12.76 -9.33
CA CYS A 681 19.18 11.64 -10.18
C CYS A 681 19.52 10.43 -9.29
N GLN A 682 18.77 9.33 -9.41
CA GLN A 682 18.91 8.13 -8.57
C GLN A 682 19.33 6.91 -9.39
N LEU A 683 20.34 6.17 -8.93
CA LEU A 683 20.73 4.90 -9.54
C LEU A 683 19.72 3.79 -9.23
N GLU A 684 19.44 2.98 -10.26
CA GLU A 684 18.70 1.71 -10.21
C GLU A 684 19.57 0.50 -10.60
N GLY A 685 20.88 0.73 -10.82
CA GLY A 685 21.85 -0.32 -11.13
C GLY A 685 23.27 0.09 -10.79
N ASN A 686 24.19 -0.88 -10.70
CA ASN A 686 25.62 -0.60 -10.57
C ASN A 686 26.14 0.10 -11.84
N ILE A 687 27.12 0.98 -11.69
CA ILE A 687 27.65 1.76 -12.81
C ILE A 687 29.19 1.81 -12.81
N THR A 688 29.78 1.77 -14.01
CA THR A 688 31.22 1.99 -14.23
C THR A 688 31.42 3.19 -15.14
N ILE A 689 32.19 4.17 -14.66
CA ILE A 689 32.44 5.46 -15.32
C ILE A 689 33.91 5.51 -15.72
N LEU A 690 34.19 5.52 -17.03
CA LEU A 690 35.54 5.38 -17.58
C LEU A 690 36.37 6.67 -17.53
N GLN A 691 35.73 7.82 -17.29
CA GLN A 691 36.35 9.10 -16.97
C GLN A 691 35.63 9.75 -15.77
N ASN A 692 35.07 10.94 -15.94
CA ASN A 692 34.64 11.80 -14.84
C ASN A 692 33.15 11.62 -14.50
N LEU A 693 32.84 11.77 -13.21
CA LEU A 693 31.52 12.09 -12.71
C LEU A 693 31.51 13.56 -12.29
N ASN A 694 30.60 14.35 -12.85
CA ASN A 694 30.41 15.74 -12.48
C ASN A 694 29.00 15.94 -11.92
N ILE A 695 28.85 16.17 -10.62
CA ILE A 695 27.58 16.60 -10.03
C ILE A 695 27.58 18.13 -10.07
N VAL A 696 27.01 18.70 -11.13
CA VAL A 696 27.03 20.14 -11.40
C VAL A 696 25.96 20.86 -10.57
N SER A 697 24.77 20.28 -10.46
CA SER A 697 23.66 20.81 -9.67
C SER A 697 22.69 19.71 -9.19
N GLY A 698 21.80 20.09 -8.27
CA GLY A 698 20.81 19.17 -7.71
C GLY A 698 21.42 18.08 -6.84
N SER A 699 20.91 16.86 -6.93
CA SER A 699 21.40 15.73 -6.13
C SER A 699 21.60 14.45 -6.93
N PHE A 700 22.64 13.70 -6.59
CA PHE A 700 22.91 12.35 -7.12
C PHE A 700 22.79 11.33 -5.99
N ASN A 701 21.91 10.34 -6.14
CA ASN A 701 21.61 9.34 -5.14
C ASN A 701 22.05 7.93 -5.59
N ALA A 702 23.04 7.37 -4.90
CA ALA A 702 23.56 6.04 -5.20
C ALA A 702 22.65 4.89 -4.73
N SER A 703 21.66 5.17 -3.87
CA SER A 703 20.71 4.17 -3.32
C SER A 703 21.42 2.98 -2.66
N THR A 704 21.44 1.80 -3.27
CA THR A 704 22.16 0.61 -2.80
C THR A 704 23.30 0.18 -3.71
N PHE A 705 23.57 0.94 -4.79
CA PHE A 705 24.40 0.52 -5.91
C PHE A 705 25.83 1.02 -5.83
N ASN A 706 26.75 0.25 -6.41
CA ASN A 706 28.16 0.58 -6.48
C ASN A 706 28.46 1.49 -7.68
N ILE A 707 29.36 2.44 -7.47
CA ILE A 707 29.91 3.33 -8.50
C ILE A 707 31.40 3.03 -8.63
N THR A 708 31.82 2.54 -9.79
CA THR A 708 33.24 2.39 -10.14
C THR A 708 33.65 3.54 -11.03
N ILE A 709 34.75 4.23 -10.72
CA ILE A 709 35.20 5.41 -11.46
C ILE A 709 36.70 5.37 -11.76
N ASN A 710 37.04 5.58 -13.03
CA ASN A 710 38.42 5.62 -13.53
C ASN A 710 38.99 7.06 -13.64
N GLY A 711 38.15 8.09 -13.66
CA GLY A 711 38.54 9.51 -13.71
C GLY A 711 38.19 10.30 -12.44
N ASN A 712 37.91 11.59 -12.58
CA ASN A 712 37.72 12.50 -11.45
C ASN A 712 36.28 12.54 -10.93
N TRP A 713 36.16 12.74 -9.62
CA TRP A 713 34.90 13.04 -8.94
C TRP A 713 34.84 14.55 -8.66
N ASN A 714 33.93 15.24 -9.34
CA ASN A 714 33.71 16.68 -9.14
C ASN A 714 32.27 16.88 -8.67
N ASN A 715 32.07 17.53 -7.53
CA ASN A 715 30.75 17.80 -6.97
C ASN A 715 30.62 19.27 -6.56
N SER A 716 29.61 19.92 -7.12
CA SER A 716 29.13 21.27 -6.78
C SER A 716 27.64 21.28 -6.40
N GLY A 717 26.97 20.13 -6.52
CA GLY A 717 25.62 19.88 -5.99
C GLY A 717 25.68 19.08 -4.69
N SER A 718 24.85 18.03 -4.60
CA SER A 718 24.77 17.13 -3.45
C SER A 718 24.95 15.67 -3.85
N PHE A 719 25.70 14.90 -3.07
CA PHE A 719 25.78 13.45 -3.21
C PHE A 719 25.09 12.77 -2.01
N ILE A 720 24.20 11.83 -2.31
CA ILE A 720 23.51 10.98 -1.34
C ILE A 720 24.11 9.58 -1.49
N PRO A 721 25.08 9.20 -0.63
CA PRO A 721 25.91 8.01 -0.86
C PRO A 721 25.19 6.67 -0.68
N GLY A 722 24.00 6.65 -0.08
CA GLY A 722 23.26 5.43 0.16
C GLY A 722 24.04 4.43 1.00
N ILE A 723 24.04 3.15 0.61
CA ILE A 723 24.87 2.08 1.22
C ILE A 723 25.93 1.48 0.29
N GLY A 724 25.97 1.90 -0.98
CA GLY A 724 26.89 1.41 -1.99
C GLY A 724 28.36 1.79 -1.73
N ALA A 725 29.26 1.19 -2.51
CA ALA A 725 30.68 1.56 -2.54
C ALA A 725 31.03 2.42 -3.74
N VAL A 726 31.76 3.50 -3.49
CA VAL A 726 32.45 4.26 -4.54
C VAL A 726 33.88 3.73 -4.66
N THR A 727 34.25 3.24 -5.83
CA THR A 727 35.54 2.60 -6.10
C THR A 727 36.36 3.45 -7.07
N PHE A 728 37.51 3.93 -6.60
CA PHE A 728 38.50 4.64 -7.42
C PHE A 728 39.58 3.66 -7.88
N ASN A 729 39.52 3.28 -9.15
CA ASN A 729 40.37 2.26 -9.79
C ASN A 729 41.10 2.76 -11.06
N GLY A 730 41.18 4.09 -11.23
CA GLY A 730 41.90 4.76 -12.31
C GLY A 730 43.41 4.87 -12.08
N THR A 731 44.00 5.97 -12.57
CA THR A 731 45.45 6.26 -12.45
C THR A 731 45.72 7.54 -11.66
N SER A 732 45.41 8.71 -12.20
CA SER A 732 45.51 9.98 -11.47
C SER A 732 44.11 10.55 -11.33
N GLN A 733 43.56 10.47 -10.13
CA GLN A 733 42.17 10.85 -9.84
C GLN A 733 42.13 11.93 -8.76
N SER A 734 41.07 12.74 -8.75
CA SER A 734 40.79 13.70 -7.68
C SER A 734 39.34 13.66 -7.22
N ILE A 735 39.12 14.01 -5.96
CA ILE A 735 37.81 14.33 -5.37
C ILE A 735 37.79 15.83 -5.06
N THR A 736 36.82 16.55 -5.63
CA THR A 736 36.63 17.99 -5.45
C THR A 736 35.19 18.28 -5.03
N ASN A 737 35.01 18.89 -3.86
CA ASN A 737 33.72 19.43 -3.40
C ASN A 737 34.00 20.53 -2.35
N THR A 738 33.70 21.79 -2.67
CA THR A 738 34.04 22.93 -1.80
C THR A 738 33.33 22.93 -0.44
N LEU A 739 32.25 22.17 -0.29
CA LEU A 739 31.52 21.97 0.97
C LEU A 739 32.01 20.74 1.76
N GLY A 740 32.89 19.93 1.17
CA GLY A 740 33.29 18.61 1.65
C GLY A 740 32.46 17.48 1.02
N GLU A 741 33.00 16.26 0.99
CA GLU A 741 32.34 15.11 0.34
C GLU A 741 32.10 13.95 1.30
N HIS A 742 30.99 13.22 1.12
CA HIS A 742 30.59 12.14 2.02
C HIS A 742 30.36 10.83 1.26
N PHE A 743 31.10 9.78 1.62
CA PHE A 743 30.96 8.43 1.10
C PHE A 743 30.47 7.49 2.21
N TYR A 744 29.65 6.49 1.87
CA TYR A 744 29.30 5.44 2.83
C TYR A 744 30.41 4.39 2.89
N ASN A 745 30.70 3.74 1.76
CA ASN A 745 31.89 2.93 1.56
C ASN A 745 32.79 3.56 0.47
N LEU A 746 34.10 3.62 0.71
CA LEU A 746 35.10 4.13 -0.23
C LEU A 746 36.18 3.06 -0.46
N VAL A 747 36.48 2.74 -1.71
CA VAL A 747 37.48 1.74 -2.10
C VAL A 747 38.55 2.39 -2.97
N LEU A 748 39.82 2.22 -2.60
CA LEU A 748 40.97 2.58 -3.43
C LEU A 748 41.64 1.33 -4.01
N GLN A 749 41.56 1.22 -5.35
CA GLN A 749 42.19 0.21 -6.20
C GLN A 749 43.08 0.82 -7.30
N ASN A 750 43.16 2.15 -7.35
CA ASN A 750 44.03 2.93 -8.22
C ASN A 750 45.51 2.70 -7.87
N ASN A 751 46.34 2.35 -8.86
CA ASN A 751 47.76 2.02 -8.67
C ASN A 751 48.72 3.22 -8.58
N SER A 752 48.21 4.45 -8.65
CA SER A 752 48.96 5.70 -8.53
C SER A 752 48.37 6.58 -7.41
N GLN A 753 47.54 7.59 -7.69
CA GLN A 753 47.12 8.55 -6.67
C GLN A 753 45.66 9.02 -6.77
N LEU A 754 45.08 9.26 -5.59
CA LEU A 754 43.80 9.91 -5.37
C LEU A 754 44.03 11.21 -4.58
N VAL A 755 43.82 12.36 -5.22
CA VAL A 755 43.98 13.68 -4.60
C VAL A 755 42.66 14.14 -3.96
N ILE A 756 42.70 14.49 -2.68
CA ILE A 756 41.55 14.99 -1.93
C ILE A 756 41.68 16.52 -1.82
N ASN A 757 40.91 17.24 -2.65
CA ASN A 757 41.00 18.71 -2.75
C ASN A 757 40.25 19.45 -1.63
N ASN A 758 39.34 18.78 -0.92
CA ASN A 758 38.55 19.29 0.20
C ASN A 758 38.39 18.19 1.26
N ASN A 759 37.95 18.49 2.48
CA ASN A 759 37.73 17.45 3.50
C ASN A 759 36.71 16.40 3.01
N ILE A 760 36.97 15.11 3.28
CA ILE A 760 36.00 14.04 2.98
C ILE A 760 35.78 13.12 4.18
N GLN A 761 34.59 12.56 4.25
CA GLN A 761 34.19 11.60 5.27
C GLN A 761 33.80 10.27 4.65
N VAL A 762 34.26 9.16 5.23
CA VAL A 762 33.85 7.80 4.90
C VAL A 762 33.12 7.22 6.11
N SER A 763 31.81 7.05 6.01
CA SER A 763 30.95 6.77 7.16
C SER A 763 31.04 5.33 7.67
N ASN A 764 31.23 4.34 6.79
CA ASN A 764 31.19 2.91 7.13
C ASN A 764 32.51 2.18 6.89
N ASN A 765 32.99 2.05 5.65
CA ASN A 765 34.23 1.31 5.37
C ASN A 765 35.15 2.04 4.38
N LEU A 766 36.39 2.29 4.80
CA LEU A 766 37.48 2.70 3.93
C LEU A 766 38.31 1.46 3.59
N THR A 767 38.36 1.10 2.31
CA THR A 767 39.13 -0.05 1.82
C THR A 767 40.33 0.42 1.01
N LEU A 768 41.55 0.10 1.46
CA LEU A 768 42.80 0.40 0.75
C LEU A 768 43.46 -0.89 0.28
N THR A 769 43.60 -1.04 -1.04
CA THR A 769 44.21 -2.21 -1.68
C THR A 769 45.43 -1.89 -2.54
N SER A 770 45.57 -0.63 -2.95
CA SER A 770 46.72 -0.08 -3.66
C SER A 770 46.71 1.46 -3.55
N GLY A 771 47.70 2.13 -4.15
CA GLY A 771 47.67 3.58 -4.37
C GLY A 771 48.03 4.46 -3.17
N ILE A 772 47.95 5.77 -3.41
CA ILE A 772 48.23 6.81 -2.43
C ILE A 772 47.07 7.78 -2.37
N ILE A 773 46.55 8.05 -1.17
CA ILE A 773 45.64 9.17 -0.93
C ILE A 773 46.46 10.41 -0.56
N LEU A 774 46.35 11.51 -1.29
CA LEU A 774 46.98 12.79 -0.97
C LEU A 774 45.93 13.74 -0.39
N THR A 775 46.00 14.08 0.90
CA THR A 775 45.04 15.01 1.53
C THR A 775 45.53 16.46 1.59
N SER A 776 46.84 16.70 1.43
CA SER A 776 47.45 18.03 1.58
C SER A 776 47.08 18.65 2.95
N THR A 777 46.39 19.79 2.97
CA THR A 777 45.89 20.43 4.20
C THR A 777 44.58 19.84 4.73
N ASN A 778 43.83 19.14 3.87
CA ASN A 778 42.52 18.57 4.14
C ASN A 778 42.61 17.30 5.01
N ILE A 779 41.46 16.86 5.52
CA ILE A 779 41.30 15.68 6.36
C ILE A 779 40.46 14.63 5.61
N LEU A 780 40.92 13.39 5.62
CA LEU A 780 40.10 12.21 5.39
C LEU A 780 39.64 11.69 6.75
N THR A 781 38.34 11.72 7.04
CA THR A 781 37.76 11.22 8.29
C THR A 781 37.07 9.88 8.06
N LEU A 782 37.42 8.86 8.83
CA LEU A 782 36.73 7.56 8.86
C LEU A 782 35.82 7.49 10.11
N GLY A 783 34.53 7.25 9.87
CA GLY A 783 33.46 7.27 10.86
C GLY A 783 32.74 8.62 10.96
N THR A 784 31.58 8.60 11.62
CA THR A 784 30.75 9.81 11.86
C THR A 784 30.57 10.14 13.33
N SER A 785 30.71 9.16 14.23
CA SER A 785 30.53 9.33 15.68
C SER A 785 31.10 8.13 16.44
N ILE A 786 31.05 8.18 17.77
CA ILE A 786 31.36 7.02 18.63
C ILE A 786 30.43 5.81 18.40
N ALA A 787 29.21 6.04 17.89
CA ALA A 787 28.25 4.97 17.56
C ALA A 787 28.51 4.36 16.18
N SER A 788 29.15 5.12 15.29
CA SER A 788 29.50 4.72 13.92
C SER A 788 30.97 5.08 13.63
N PRO A 789 31.94 4.37 14.24
CA PRO A 789 33.35 4.75 14.15
C PRO A 789 34.01 4.44 12.81
N GLY A 790 33.34 3.69 11.93
CA GLY A 790 33.87 3.24 10.66
C GLY A 790 34.90 2.11 10.79
N THR A 791 35.16 1.42 9.69
CA THR A 791 36.12 0.31 9.57
C THR A 791 37.18 0.66 8.53
N LEU A 792 38.43 0.29 8.81
CA LEU A 792 39.52 0.33 7.83
C LEU A 792 39.82 -1.09 7.37
N THR A 793 39.51 -1.39 6.11
CA THR A 793 39.93 -2.63 5.45
C THR A 793 41.23 -2.37 4.71
N TYR A 794 42.31 -3.06 5.06
CA TYR A 794 43.66 -2.73 4.56
C TYR A 794 44.41 -3.96 4.05
N SER A 795 44.99 -3.83 2.86
CA SER A 795 46.00 -4.78 2.34
C SER A 795 47.23 -4.10 1.72
N SER A 796 47.09 -2.89 1.18
CA SER A 796 48.21 -2.06 0.72
C SER A 796 47.76 -0.59 0.51
N GLY A 797 48.69 0.27 0.11
CA GLY A 797 48.48 1.70 -0.09
C GLY A 797 48.77 2.54 1.16
N ARG A 798 48.65 3.87 1.06
CA ARG A 798 48.85 4.78 2.21
C ARG A 798 48.18 6.15 2.03
N ILE A 799 48.04 6.87 3.13
CA ILE A 799 47.51 8.24 3.20
C ILE A 799 48.67 9.21 3.50
N VAL A 800 48.88 10.19 2.62
CA VAL A 800 49.86 11.26 2.78
C VAL A 800 49.11 12.54 3.14
N GLY A 801 49.15 12.87 4.43
CA GLY A 801 48.38 13.95 5.02
C GLY A 801 47.58 13.49 6.24
N LYS A 802 46.51 14.22 6.57
CA LYS A 802 45.71 14.01 7.79
C LYS A 802 44.67 12.92 7.60
N PHE A 803 44.81 11.86 8.39
CA PHE A 803 43.80 10.81 8.52
C PHE A 803 43.18 10.87 9.92
N GLU A 804 41.88 11.12 10.00
CA GLU A 804 41.11 11.05 11.24
C GLU A 804 40.36 9.73 11.33
N LYS A 805 40.39 9.10 12.51
CA LYS A 805 39.57 7.91 12.81
C LYS A 805 38.81 8.13 14.11
N TRP A 806 37.54 7.75 14.12
CA TRP A 806 36.78 7.60 15.37
C TRP A 806 37.22 6.35 16.14
N ILE A 807 37.26 6.47 17.46
CA ILE A 807 37.67 5.44 18.41
C ILE A 807 36.57 5.28 19.47
N ALA A 808 35.92 4.13 19.45
CA ALA A 808 34.77 3.83 20.31
C ALA A 808 35.09 2.88 21.48
N SER A 809 36.20 2.13 21.41
CA SER A 809 36.54 1.07 22.37
C SER A 809 38.05 0.91 22.55
N ASN A 810 38.45 0.16 23.58
CA ASN A 810 39.84 -0.28 23.71
C ASN A 810 40.20 -1.24 22.55
N GLY A 811 41.49 -1.32 22.19
CA GLY A 811 41.97 -2.17 21.10
C GLY A 811 42.99 -1.49 20.17
N LEU A 812 43.34 -2.18 19.09
CA LEU A 812 44.38 -1.79 18.14
C LEU A 812 43.82 -0.92 17.00
N TYR A 813 44.38 0.28 16.85
CA TYR A 813 44.07 1.21 15.78
C TYR A 813 45.29 1.44 14.87
N PHE A 814 45.22 0.87 13.66
CA PHE A 814 46.21 1.05 12.61
C PHE A 814 45.94 2.28 11.73
N PHE A 815 46.99 3.01 11.38
CA PHE A 815 46.99 4.18 10.51
C PHE A 815 48.05 3.99 9.40
N PRO A 816 47.65 3.63 8.16
CA PRO A 816 48.56 3.49 7.03
C PRO A 816 48.90 4.86 6.44
N ILE A 817 49.68 5.65 7.17
CA ILE A 817 50.10 6.99 6.77
C ILE A 817 51.56 7.00 6.30
N GLY A 818 51.98 8.07 5.62
CA GLY A 818 53.40 8.28 5.30
C GLY A 818 53.66 9.43 4.35
N THR A 819 54.69 9.26 3.52
CA THR A 819 55.14 10.19 2.49
C THR A 819 54.84 9.65 1.08
N PRO A 820 54.99 10.44 0.00
CA PRO A 820 54.84 9.92 -1.36
C PRO A 820 55.82 8.79 -1.72
N VAL A 821 56.89 8.57 -0.93
CA VAL A 821 57.90 7.52 -1.17
C VAL A 821 57.77 6.35 -0.18
N ASN A 822 57.73 6.65 1.12
CA ASN A 822 57.85 5.66 2.18
C ASN A 822 56.55 5.54 3.00
N SER A 823 56.30 4.35 3.57
CA SER A 823 55.31 4.16 4.63
C SER A 823 55.88 4.67 5.96
N GLN A 824 55.06 5.34 6.76
CA GLN A 824 55.41 5.66 8.15
C GLN A 824 54.20 5.33 9.02
N ALA A 825 53.75 4.07 8.95
CA ALA A 825 52.53 3.66 9.59
C ALA A 825 52.61 3.74 11.12
N VAL A 826 51.44 3.94 11.75
CA VAL A 826 51.30 4.05 13.20
C VAL A 826 50.31 2.99 13.69
N ASN A 827 50.69 2.29 14.76
CA ASN A 827 49.79 1.46 15.54
C ASN A 827 49.61 2.07 16.93
N ILE A 828 48.37 2.38 17.31
CA ILE A 828 48.02 2.80 18.68
C ILE A 828 47.14 1.69 19.26
N ASN A 829 47.60 1.02 20.32
CA ASN A 829 46.80 0.06 21.06
C ASN A 829 46.29 0.69 22.36
N VAL A 830 45.01 1.02 22.41
CA VAL A 830 44.36 1.55 23.62
C VAL A 830 44.18 0.41 24.60
N ASN A 831 44.91 0.45 25.72
CA ASN A 831 44.88 -0.59 26.74
C ASN A 831 43.72 -0.34 27.72
N SER A 832 43.66 0.87 28.30
CA SER A 832 42.67 1.27 29.29
C SER A 832 42.49 2.80 29.37
N GLY A 833 41.51 3.26 30.16
CA GLY A 833 41.30 4.70 30.41
C GLY A 833 40.85 5.52 29.21
N LEU A 834 40.13 4.91 28.25
CA LEU A 834 39.59 5.58 27.08
C LEU A 834 38.36 6.44 27.41
N THR A 835 38.39 7.70 26.98
CA THR A 835 37.19 8.49 26.66
C THR A 835 37.01 8.46 25.13
N PRO A 836 35.94 7.85 24.60
CA PRO A 836 35.69 7.78 23.16
C PRO A 836 35.65 9.14 22.46
N GLY A 837 36.04 9.17 21.18
CA GLY A 837 36.12 10.38 20.36
C GLY A 837 36.82 10.08 19.02
N SER A 838 37.59 11.02 18.48
CA SER A 838 38.44 10.77 17.29
C SER A 838 39.89 11.21 17.50
N ILE A 839 40.82 10.67 16.71
CA ILE A 839 42.19 11.19 16.62
C ILE A 839 42.58 11.45 15.16
N VAL A 840 43.26 12.58 14.95
CA VAL A 840 43.85 12.97 13.65
C VAL A 840 45.33 12.64 13.66
N VAL A 841 45.78 11.83 12.70
CA VAL A 841 47.15 11.33 12.61
C VAL A 841 47.76 11.69 11.25
N TYR A 842 49.00 12.20 11.25
CA TYR A 842 49.79 12.45 10.05
C TYR A 842 51.30 12.40 10.34
N PHE A 843 52.09 12.13 9.29
CA PHE A 843 53.55 12.23 9.33
C PHE A 843 54.01 13.60 8.83
N VAL A 844 55.03 14.16 9.46
CA VAL A 844 55.68 15.43 9.08
C VAL A 844 57.11 15.14 8.68
N SER A 845 57.40 15.25 7.38
CA SER A 845 58.71 14.96 6.78
C SER A 845 59.69 16.14 6.94
N SER A 846 59.93 16.60 8.16
CA SER A 846 60.89 17.67 8.47
C SER A 846 61.52 17.50 9.85
N ASN A 847 62.71 18.09 10.04
CA ASN A 847 63.47 17.96 11.29
C ASN A 847 62.62 18.40 12.50
N PRO A 848 62.39 17.51 13.49
CA PRO A 848 61.55 17.83 14.64
C PRO A 848 62.15 18.89 15.59
N GLY A 849 63.45 19.18 15.46
CA GLY A 849 64.22 20.01 16.39
C GLY A 849 64.57 19.28 17.70
N SER A 850 65.64 19.71 18.36
CA SER A 850 66.24 19.03 19.54
C SER A 850 65.78 19.56 20.90
N GLY A 851 64.76 20.44 20.94
CA GLY A 851 64.31 21.07 22.18
C GLY A 851 63.96 20.06 23.28
N GLY A 852 64.59 20.16 24.45
CA GLY A 852 64.43 19.23 25.57
C GLY A 852 65.47 18.09 25.62
N LEU A 853 66.22 17.84 24.54
CA LEU A 853 67.33 16.89 24.55
C LEU A 853 68.61 17.54 25.16
N PRO A 854 69.52 16.75 25.77
CA PRO A 854 69.47 15.29 25.95
C PRO A 854 68.49 14.85 27.06
N ILE A 855 67.90 13.67 26.88
CA ILE A 855 67.08 13.00 27.91
C ILE A 855 67.59 11.59 28.17
N SER A 856 67.36 11.07 29.38
CA SER A 856 67.82 9.74 29.78
C SER A 856 66.76 8.90 30.48
N GLU A 857 66.84 7.59 30.28
CA GLU A 857 66.04 6.58 30.99
C GLU A 857 66.89 5.35 31.27
N SER A 858 66.85 4.82 32.50
CA SER A 858 67.62 3.63 32.90
C SER A 858 69.13 3.66 32.58
N GLY A 859 69.72 4.86 32.53
CA GLY A 859 71.13 5.08 32.16
C GLY A 859 71.38 5.28 30.66
N ASP A 860 70.43 4.95 29.79
CA ASP A 860 70.52 5.21 28.35
C ASP A 860 70.22 6.69 28.06
N ILE A 861 71.00 7.34 27.17
CA ILE A 861 70.90 8.77 26.86
C ILE A 861 70.57 8.99 25.38
N VAL A 862 69.41 9.58 25.09
CA VAL A 862 69.08 10.12 23.76
C VAL A 862 69.60 11.55 23.66
N GLN A 863 70.64 11.75 22.86
CA GLN A 863 71.21 13.08 22.58
C GLN A 863 70.56 13.76 21.37
N ASN A 864 70.12 13.00 20.37
CA ASN A 864 69.62 13.53 19.11
C ASN A 864 68.29 12.86 18.71
N GLN A 865 67.42 13.63 18.06
CA GLN A 865 66.27 13.13 17.31
C GLN A 865 66.65 12.90 15.84
N TYR A 866 66.08 11.89 15.21
CA TYR A 866 66.19 11.69 13.76
C TYR A 866 65.55 12.88 13.00
N PRO A 867 66.26 13.53 12.05
CA PRO A 867 65.78 14.72 11.35
C PRO A 867 64.82 14.44 10.19
N GLU A 868 64.59 13.18 9.79
CA GLU A 868 63.75 12.81 8.65
C GLU A 868 62.27 13.13 8.88
N GLY A 869 61.81 13.06 10.13
CA GLY A 869 60.45 13.47 10.46
C GLY A 869 59.94 13.03 11.83
N TYR A 870 58.67 13.31 12.05
CA TYR A 870 57.92 12.95 13.26
C TYR A 870 56.44 12.74 12.95
N TRP A 871 55.72 12.06 13.84
CA TRP A 871 54.27 11.89 13.77
C TRP A 871 53.59 12.93 14.63
N ASN A 872 52.46 13.46 14.17
CA ASN A 872 51.57 14.28 14.98
C ASN A 872 50.21 13.57 15.13
N VAL A 873 49.79 13.40 16.38
CA VAL A 873 48.52 12.79 16.79
C VAL A 873 47.74 13.81 17.60
N THR A 874 46.58 14.26 17.11
CA THR A 874 45.73 15.25 17.79
C THR A 874 44.43 14.61 18.25
N ALA A 875 44.05 14.82 19.51
CA ALA A 875 42.76 14.38 20.04
C ALA A 875 41.62 15.34 19.64
N ASN A 876 40.55 14.78 19.10
CA ASN A 876 39.35 15.49 18.63
C ASN A 876 38.08 14.88 19.25
N ASN A 877 36.96 15.60 19.15
CA ASN A 877 35.62 15.12 19.52
C ASN A 877 35.52 14.47 20.92
N GLY A 878 36.23 15.04 21.90
CA GLY A 878 36.23 14.58 23.29
C GLY A 878 37.19 13.41 23.59
N PHE A 879 37.97 12.92 22.62
CA PHE A 879 38.90 11.82 22.81
C PHE A 879 39.91 12.10 23.94
N ALA A 880 40.07 11.12 24.83
CA ALA A 880 41.17 11.08 25.79
C ALA A 880 41.58 9.62 26.06
N VAL A 881 42.83 9.41 26.47
CA VAL A 881 43.35 8.09 26.85
C VAL A 881 44.41 8.25 27.94
N THR A 882 44.46 7.35 28.92
CA THR A 882 45.46 7.38 30.01
C THR A 882 46.40 6.18 30.03
N ASP A 883 46.22 5.21 29.14
CA ASP A 883 47.07 4.01 29.03
C ASP A 883 46.96 3.41 27.61
N PHE A 884 48.03 3.56 26.83
CA PHE A 884 48.12 3.00 25.48
C PHE A 884 49.56 2.59 25.13
N ASN A 885 49.68 1.65 24.19
CA ASN A 885 50.94 1.31 23.55
C ASN A 885 51.00 1.98 22.18
N ILE A 886 52.21 2.33 21.72
CA ILE A 886 52.44 2.89 20.38
C ILE A 886 53.58 2.16 19.68
N SER A 887 53.40 1.92 18.38
CA SER A 887 54.46 1.48 17.48
C SER A 887 54.50 2.36 16.24
N LEU A 888 55.71 2.69 15.80
CA LEU A 888 56.00 3.65 14.73
C LEU A 888 56.95 3.00 13.72
N GLU A 889 56.56 2.97 12.46
CA GLU A 889 57.39 2.49 11.34
C GLU A 889 58.28 3.64 10.83
N ALA A 890 59.55 3.68 11.26
CA ALA A 890 60.51 4.71 10.87
C ALA A 890 61.16 4.45 9.49
N ASN A 891 60.36 4.06 8.49
CA ASN A 891 60.89 3.74 7.16
C ASN A 891 61.47 5.01 6.49
N GLY A 892 62.62 4.86 5.83
CA GLY A 892 63.40 5.98 5.28
C GLY A 892 64.25 6.76 6.28
N PHE A 893 64.24 6.41 7.57
CA PHE A 893 65.13 7.02 8.57
C PHE A 893 66.53 6.39 8.46
N SER A 894 67.57 7.21 8.34
CA SER A 894 68.94 6.76 8.01
C SER A 894 70.08 7.62 8.56
N THR A 895 69.80 8.79 9.13
CA THR A 895 70.79 9.74 9.67
C THR A 895 71.61 9.15 10.81
N TYR A 896 70.99 8.31 11.63
CA TYR A 896 71.65 7.58 12.71
C TYR A 896 71.41 6.08 12.54
N TYR A 897 72.20 5.27 13.25
CA TYR A 897 72.08 3.82 13.18
C TYR A 897 70.88 3.34 13.99
N PHE A 898 69.96 2.63 13.34
CA PHE A 898 68.74 2.11 13.95
C PHE A 898 69.01 0.75 14.62
N ASN A 899 68.83 0.67 15.94
CA ASN A 899 69.18 -0.48 16.77
C ASN A 899 68.13 -0.71 17.88
N SER A 900 68.32 -1.75 18.69
CA SER A 900 67.43 -2.11 19.80
C SER A 900 67.23 -1.01 20.84
N TYR A 901 68.19 -0.10 20.96
CA TYR A 901 68.17 1.05 21.88
C TYR A 901 67.51 2.30 21.29
N THR A 902 67.11 2.30 20.01
CA THR A 902 66.44 3.44 19.38
C THR A 902 65.07 3.67 20.03
N ARG A 903 64.77 4.92 20.40
CA ARG A 903 63.63 5.25 21.29
C ARG A 903 62.51 5.98 20.57
N ILE A 904 61.28 5.80 21.05
CA ILE A 904 60.20 6.78 20.82
C ILE A 904 60.33 7.89 21.87
N ILE A 905 60.34 9.14 21.42
CA ILE A 905 60.31 10.35 22.25
C ILE A 905 59.01 11.13 22.00
N LYS A 906 58.47 11.77 23.04
CA LYS A 906 57.15 12.44 23.01
C LYS A 906 57.27 13.92 23.38
N ARG A 907 56.40 14.76 22.82
CA ARG A 907 56.10 16.12 23.29
C ARG A 907 54.66 16.54 22.98
N THR A 908 54.22 17.64 23.56
CA THR A 908 52.98 18.34 23.14
C THR A 908 53.36 19.58 22.34
N ASN A 909 52.83 19.70 21.12
CA ASN A 909 53.17 20.74 20.15
C ASN A 909 54.69 21.03 20.09
N SER A 910 55.13 22.26 20.36
CA SER A 910 56.54 22.72 20.34
C SER A 910 57.27 22.59 21.69
N GLY A 911 56.75 21.80 22.63
CA GLY A 911 57.36 21.58 23.94
C GLY A 911 58.69 20.80 23.91
N GLY A 912 59.27 20.57 25.08
CA GLY A 912 60.46 19.74 25.22
C GLY A 912 60.17 18.25 25.00
N TRP A 913 61.07 17.56 24.29
CA TRP A 913 61.10 16.11 24.20
C TRP A 913 61.28 15.47 25.57
N HIS A 914 60.50 14.42 25.83
CA HIS A 914 60.59 13.61 27.05
C HIS A 914 60.18 12.15 26.75
N PHE A 915 60.36 11.29 27.75
CA PHE A 915 59.89 9.92 27.74
C PHE A 915 58.53 9.79 28.44
N ASP A 916 57.67 8.91 27.93
CA ASP A 916 56.37 8.54 28.50
C ASP A 916 56.15 7.05 28.30
N GLY A 917 55.65 6.33 29.31
CA GLY A 917 55.62 4.87 29.32
C GLY A 917 56.99 4.20 29.26
N ASN A 918 57.02 2.91 28.93
CA ASN A 918 58.19 2.03 28.99
C ASN A 918 58.75 1.70 27.61
N HIS A 919 60.08 1.76 27.45
CA HIS A 919 60.79 1.32 26.24
C HIS A 919 60.57 -0.17 25.96
N VAL A 920 60.50 -0.52 24.68
CA VAL A 920 60.55 -1.91 24.17
C VAL A 920 61.53 -1.92 23.00
N ASN A 921 62.45 -2.91 22.98
CA ASN A 921 63.54 -2.98 22.00
C ASN A 921 63.04 -2.79 20.56
N ALA A 922 63.58 -1.77 19.89
CA ALA A 922 63.25 -1.47 18.51
C ALA A 922 63.85 -2.53 17.55
N ALA A 923 63.18 -2.75 16.41
CA ALA A 923 63.61 -3.69 15.38
C ALA A 923 63.36 -3.05 14.02
N SER A 924 64.42 -2.62 13.35
CA SER A 924 64.36 -1.76 12.15
C SER A 924 63.37 -2.27 11.10
N PRO A 925 62.45 -1.42 10.58
CA PRO A 925 62.32 0.03 10.83
C PRO A 925 61.42 0.39 12.03
N ASN A 926 60.94 -0.56 12.83
CA ASN A 926 59.90 -0.34 13.83
C ASN A 926 60.46 0.02 15.22
N CYS A 927 59.90 1.09 15.81
CA CYS A 927 60.04 1.42 17.23
C CYS A 927 58.78 1.06 18.02
N TYR A 928 58.94 0.82 19.32
CA TYR A 928 57.88 0.38 20.23
C TYR A 928 57.97 1.08 21.59
N ARG A 929 56.83 1.44 22.18
CA ARG A 929 56.77 1.96 23.54
C ARG A 929 55.39 1.66 24.17
N ASN A 930 55.39 1.13 25.40
CA ASN A 930 54.19 0.60 26.06
C ASN A 930 53.76 1.44 27.27
N ASN A 931 52.48 1.37 27.64
CA ASN A 931 51.91 1.97 28.85
C ASN A 931 52.16 3.50 28.94
N LEU A 932 51.94 4.24 27.84
CA LEU A 932 52.04 5.70 27.81
C LEU A 932 50.87 6.29 28.61
N THR A 933 51.17 7.14 29.59
CA THR A 933 50.18 7.69 30.53
C THR A 933 49.91 9.18 30.34
N GLY A 934 50.80 9.93 29.69
CA GLY A 934 50.61 11.35 29.37
C GLY A 934 49.60 11.63 28.25
N GLY A 935 48.74 10.66 27.90
CA GLY A 935 47.64 10.76 26.93
C GLY A 935 47.98 11.25 25.53
N ILE A 936 46.95 11.72 24.82
CA ILE A 936 47.03 12.42 23.52
C ILE A 936 46.33 13.77 23.70
N SER A 937 46.99 14.85 23.28
CA SER A 937 46.50 16.22 23.46
C SER A 937 45.68 16.73 22.28
N SER A 938 44.66 17.54 22.55
CA SER A 938 43.94 18.33 21.54
C SER A 938 44.78 19.48 20.95
N LEU A 939 45.90 19.83 21.57
CA LEU A 939 46.91 20.75 21.01
C LEU A 939 47.91 20.04 20.06
N GLY A 940 47.76 18.72 19.88
CA GLY A 940 48.69 17.87 19.13
C GLY A 940 49.80 17.29 20.01
N THR A 941 49.86 15.97 20.07
CA THR A 941 50.96 15.19 20.64
C THR A 941 51.88 14.76 19.50
N GLN A 942 53.16 15.08 19.61
CA GLN A 942 54.17 14.72 18.61
C GLN A 942 55.03 13.58 19.13
N PHE A 943 55.30 12.62 18.26
CA PHE A 943 56.20 11.49 18.50
C PHE A 943 57.37 11.57 17.52
N GLY A 944 58.59 11.59 18.04
CA GLY A 944 59.82 11.51 17.25
C GLY A 944 60.56 10.20 17.52
N ILE A 945 61.57 9.90 16.69
CA ILE A 945 62.54 8.85 16.98
C ILE A 945 63.79 9.48 17.60
N GLY A 946 64.19 8.99 18.77
CA GLY A 946 65.42 9.36 19.46
C GLY A 946 66.55 8.38 19.15
N ALA A 947 67.67 8.91 18.67
CA ALA A 947 68.91 8.17 18.49
C ALA A 947 69.63 8.03 19.85
N MET A 948 69.86 6.78 20.27
CA MET A 948 70.66 6.47 21.44
C MET A 948 72.12 6.85 21.22
N SER A 949 72.72 7.53 22.20
CA SER A 949 74.16 7.82 22.22
C SER A 949 74.93 6.53 22.45
N CYS A 950 76.04 6.30 21.74
CA CYS A 950 76.90 5.17 22.09
C CYS A 950 77.47 5.34 23.52
N TYR A 951 77.58 4.23 24.23
CA TYR A 951 78.10 4.17 25.60
C TYR A 951 79.32 3.24 25.65
N GLY A 952 80.42 3.69 26.28
CA GLY A 952 81.69 2.94 26.33
C GLY A 952 81.75 1.78 27.33
N GLY A 953 80.66 1.54 28.06
CA GLY A 953 80.61 0.58 29.16
C GLY A 953 81.26 1.12 30.44
N ALA A 954 81.33 0.27 31.46
CA ALA A 954 82.05 0.52 32.70
C ALA A 954 83.02 -0.62 33.02
N VAL A 955 84.12 -0.28 33.68
CA VAL A 955 85.18 -1.18 34.16
C VAL A 955 85.30 -1.04 35.67
N LEU A 956 85.90 -2.03 36.33
CA LEU A 956 86.05 -2.04 37.81
C LEU A 956 86.73 -0.79 38.38
N ASP A 957 86.55 -0.59 39.69
CA ASP A 957 87.07 0.54 40.45
C ASP A 957 88.59 0.52 40.64
N ASN A 958 89.12 1.66 41.09
CA ASN A 958 90.54 1.94 41.32
C ASN A 958 91.23 0.91 42.24
N TYR A 959 92.49 0.59 41.90
CA TYR A 959 93.32 -0.32 42.69
C TYR A 959 94.48 0.42 43.39
N LEU A 960 94.87 -0.11 44.55
CA LEU A 960 96.06 0.27 45.30
C LEU A 960 97.02 -0.92 45.32
N ILE A 961 98.24 -0.74 44.83
CA ILE A 961 99.29 -1.79 44.82
C ILE A 961 100.60 -1.24 45.38
N LEU A 962 101.54 -2.13 45.71
CA LEU A 962 102.93 -1.75 45.97
C LEU A 962 103.73 -1.71 44.66
N VAL A 963 104.87 -1.01 44.68
CA VAL A 963 105.75 -0.88 43.51
C VAL A 963 106.22 -2.24 42.99
N ASN A 964 105.99 -2.49 41.70
CA ASN A 964 106.25 -3.74 40.97
C ASN A 964 105.40 -4.95 41.40
N GLU A 965 104.36 -4.78 42.21
CA GLU A 965 103.33 -5.81 42.38
C GLU A 965 102.45 -5.94 41.13
N ASP A 966 101.77 -7.08 41.05
CA ASP A 966 100.86 -7.41 39.95
C ASP A 966 99.56 -6.60 40.02
N VAL A 967 99.06 -6.17 38.87
CA VAL A 967 97.83 -5.37 38.77
C VAL A 967 96.64 -6.31 38.58
N PRO A 968 95.59 -6.25 39.42
CA PRO A 968 94.40 -7.07 39.23
C PRO A 968 93.78 -6.87 37.84
N ALA A 969 93.53 -7.97 37.12
CA ALA A 969 93.01 -7.95 35.76
C ALA A 969 91.72 -7.13 35.65
N PHE A 970 91.68 -6.22 34.69
CA PHE A 970 90.55 -5.33 34.45
C PHE A 970 89.41 -6.13 33.84
N VAL A 971 88.21 -6.04 34.44
CA VAL A 971 86.98 -6.64 33.89
C VAL A 971 85.90 -5.57 33.74
N ASN A 972 84.97 -5.81 32.82
CA ASN A 972 83.80 -4.93 32.67
C ASN A 972 82.81 -5.16 33.79
N VAL A 973 82.33 -4.04 34.34
CA VAL A 973 81.07 -3.98 35.09
C VAL A 973 79.90 -3.80 34.11
N ASP A 974 80.11 -3.05 33.02
CA ASP A 974 79.15 -2.89 31.91
C ASP A 974 79.86 -2.97 30.54
N ILE A 975 79.23 -3.63 29.58
CA ILE A 975 79.70 -3.65 28.18
C ILE A 975 79.32 -2.35 27.45
N ALA A 976 80.04 -2.04 26.36
CA ALA A 976 79.66 -0.95 25.48
C ALA A 976 78.33 -1.26 24.76
N LYS A 977 77.52 -0.23 24.49
CA LYS A 977 76.15 -0.34 23.94
C LYS A 977 75.92 0.75 22.88
N GLY A 978 75.08 0.48 21.89
CA GLY A 978 74.74 1.41 20.81
C GLY A 978 75.49 1.16 19.49
N GLY A 979 75.21 1.98 18.49
CA GLY A 979 75.63 1.70 17.11
C GLY A 979 75.05 0.36 16.64
N ALA A 980 75.87 -0.46 15.99
CA ALA A 980 75.52 -1.82 15.56
C ALA A 980 75.58 -2.89 16.67
N ASP A 981 75.75 -2.49 17.94
CA ASP A 981 75.96 -3.36 19.10
C ASP A 981 77.12 -4.37 18.96
N LEU A 982 78.01 -4.14 18.00
CA LEU A 982 79.25 -4.87 17.73
C LEU A 982 80.45 -3.94 17.89
N PHE A 983 81.16 -4.06 19.00
CA PHE A 983 82.26 -3.16 19.36
C PHE A 983 83.65 -3.78 19.20
N ASN A 984 84.55 -3.04 18.57
CA ASN A 984 85.99 -3.26 18.62
C ASN A 984 86.58 -2.49 19.81
N TYR A 985 87.24 -3.21 20.71
CA TYR A 985 87.87 -2.65 21.91
C TYR A 985 89.37 -2.40 21.72
N THR A 986 89.91 -1.43 22.46
CA THR A 986 91.35 -1.20 22.63
C THR A 986 91.57 -0.56 23.99
N TRP A 987 92.36 -1.18 24.86
CA TRP A 987 92.78 -0.55 26.11
C TRP A 987 93.85 0.50 25.86
N GLN A 988 93.82 1.56 26.64
CA GLN A 988 94.76 2.67 26.58
C GLN A 988 95.25 3.01 27.98
N TYR A 989 96.48 3.51 28.08
CA TYR A 989 97.07 3.94 29.35
C TYR A 989 97.69 5.34 29.26
N THR A 990 97.85 5.98 30.43
CA THR A 990 98.61 7.23 30.57
C THR A 990 99.12 7.42 32.00
N THR A 991 100.28 8.05 32.14
CA THR A 991 100.83 8.51 33.43
C THR A 991 100.53 9.99 33.69
N ASN A 992 99.96 10.71 32.73
CA ASN A 992 99.59 12.12 32.90
C ASN A 992 98.44 12.25 33.90
N ALA A 993 98.64 13.05 34.97
CA ALA A 993 97.67 13.23 36.03
C ALA A 993 96.40 14.01 35.61
N LEU A 994 96.48 14.77 34.51
CA LEU A 994 95.43 15.66 34.02
C LEU A 994 94.74 15.15 32.74
N ALA A 995 95.05 13.94 32.28
CA ALA A 995 94.46 13.37 31.07
C ALA A 995 92.95 13.11 31.23
N VAL A 996 92.17 13.46 30.21
CA VAL A 996 90.72 13.22 30.14
C VAL A 996 90.47 12.08 29.12
N PRO A 997 89.54 11.13 29.37
CA PRO A 997 89.34 10.00 28.47
C PRO A 997 89.15 10.40 27.00
N GLY A 998 90.00 9.84 26.13
CA GLY A 998 89.96 10.10 24.69
C GLY A 998 90.72 11.33 24.19
N ASP A 999 91.43 12.06 25.06
CA ASP A 999 92.36 13.11 24.65
C ASP A 999 93.67 12.56 24.02
N THR A 1000 94.60 13.44 23.66
CA THR A 1000 95.87 13.07 23.02
C THR A 1000 96.94 12.51 23.96
N ASN A 1001 96.68 12.42 25.28
CA ASN A 1001 97.63 11.91 26.28
C ASN A 1001 97.57 10.37 26.46
N TRP A 1002 96.70 9.69 25.71
CA TRP A 1002 96.45 8.24 25.84
C TRP A 1002 97.22 7.41 24.81
N THR A 1003 97.94 6.40 25.29
CA THR A 1003 98.68 5.45 24.44
C THR A 1003 97.89 4.16 24.29
N ASN A 1004 97.67 3.70 23.05
CA ASN A 1004 97.03 2.41 22.77
C ASN A 1004 97.93 1.24 23.22
N ILE A 1005 97.34 0.25 23.88
CA ILE A 1005 97.99 -1.02 24.19
C ILE A 1005 97.76 -2.01 23.03
N PRO A 1006 98.80 -2.51 22.34
CA PRO A 1006 98.63 -3.50 21.27
C PRO A 1006 97.94 -4.79 21.77
N LEU A 1007 97.17 -5.45 20.89
CA LEU A 1007 96.49 -6.73 21.15
C LEU A 1007 95.52 -6.75 22.35
N SER A 1008 95.11 -5.58 22.86
CA SER A 1008 94.18 -5.42 23.99
C SER A 1008 92.71 -5.33 23.55
N ASN A 1009 92.26 -6.24 22.68
CA ASN A 1009 90.92 -6.21 22.08
C ASN A 1009 89.86 -7.04 22.84
N THR A 1010 90.22 -7.59 24.00
CA THR A 1010 89.37 -8.45 24.83
C THR A 1010 88.54 -7.67 25.86
N ASN A 1011 87.43 -8.29 26.28
CA ASN A 1011 86.49 -7.70 27.25
C ASN A 1011 87.11 -7.52 28.64
N SER A 1012 88.02 -8.40 29.03
CA SER A 1012 88.93 -8.22 30.17
C SER A 1012 90.35 -8.00 29.67
N TYR A 1013 91.20 -7.37 30.47
CA TYR A 1013 92.61 -7.16 30.14
C TYR A 1013 93.48 -7.20 31.39
N ASP A 1014 94.56 -7.96 31.33
CA ASP A 1014 95.57 -8.07 32.38
C ASP A 1014 96.82 -7.31 31.93
N TYR A 1015 97.30 -6.38 32.75
CA TYR A 1015 98.46 -5.54 32.45
C TYR A 1015 99.78 -6.13 32.96
N GLY A 1016 99.73 -7.04 33.95
CA GLY A 1016 100.90 -7.42 34.73
C GLY A 1016 101.34 -6.32 35.72
N THR A 1017 102.64 -6.21 36.00
CA THR A 1017 103.16 -5.36 37.09
C THR A 1017 103.29 -3.87 36.74
N LEU A 1018 103.20 -2.99 37.76
CA LEU A 1018 103.37 -1.54 37.60
C LEU A 1018 104.34 -0.91 38.61
N SER A 1019 105.19 -0.01 38.11
CA SER A 1019 106.17 0.75 38.91
C SER A 1019 105.76 2.20 39.21
N ASN A 1020 104.75 2.73 38.51
CA ASN A 1020 104.28 4.12 38.64
C ASN A 1020 102.75 4.17 38.60
N THR A 1021 102.16 5.13 39.33
CA THR A 1021 100.73 5.40 39.30
C THR A 1021 100.27 5.68 37.87
N THR A 1022 99.40 4.82 37.33
CA THR A 1022 99.01 4.80 35.91
C THR A 1022 97.49 4.75 35.79
N ARG A 1023 96.96 5.46 34.80
CA ARG A 1023 95.53 5.51 34.46
C ARG A 1023 95.25 4.65 33.25
N PHE A 1024 94.08 4.03 33.22
CA PHE A 1024 93.61 3.18 32.13
C PHE A 1024 92.19 3.54 31.72
N ILE A 1025 91.90 3.41 30.42
CA ILE A 1025 90.55 3.43 29.84
C ILE A 1025 90.45 2.34 28.78
N ARG A 1026 89.23 1.87 28.53
CA ARG A 1026 88.91 1.09 27.34
C ARG A 1026 88.25 2.00 26.30
N LYS A 1027 88.87 2.12 25.13
CA LYS A 1027 88.26 2.68 23.93
C LYS A 1027 87.39 1.63 23.26
N ALA A 1028 86.19 2.00 22.85
CA ALA A 1028 85.27 1.16 22.09
C ALA A 1028 84.83 1.90 20.81
N THR A 1029 84.77 1.17 19.70
CA THR A 1029 84.34 1.68 18.39
C THR A 1029 83.36 0.70 17.74
N SER A 1030 82.28 1.21 17.15
CA SER A 1030 81.23 0.42 16.51
C SER A 1030 80.67 1.20 15.32
N VAL A 1031 80.17 0.49 14.31
CA VAL A 1031 79.45 1.11 13.18
C VAL A 1031 78.23 1.84 13.74
N GLY A 1032 77.99 3.07 13.31
CA GLY A 1032 76.88 3.90 13.80
C GLY A 1032 77.19 4.76 15.03
N CYS A 1033 78.36 4.62 15.66
CA CYS A 1033 78.85 5.59 16.64
C CYS A 1033 79.57 6.74 15.93
N LEU A 1034 79.12 7.97 16.13
CA LEU A 1034 79.71 9.17 15.50
C LEU A 1034 81.17 9.41 15.93
N THR A 1035 81.53 9.01 17.15
CA THR A 1035 82.89 9.08 17.70
C THR A 1035 83.18 7.81 18.51
N PRO A 1036 84.47 7.47 18.75
CA PRO A 1036 84.83 6.46 19.72
C PRO A 1036 84.33 6.82 21.12
N VAL A 1037 83.87 5.81 21.85
CA VAL A 1037 83.36 5.96 23.22
C VAL A 1037 84.30 5.26 24.20
N TYR A 1038 84.35 5.76 25.43
CA TYR A 1038 85.34 5.33 26.42
C TYR A 1038 84.65 4.89 27.71
N SER A 1039 85.26 3.94 28.43
CA SER A 1039 84.84 3.56 29.78
C SER A 1039 85.09 4.69 30.79
N ASN A 1040 84.65 4.50 32.03
CA ASN A 1040 85.24 5.21 33.17
C ASN A 1040 86.76 5.01 33.21
N MET A 1041 87.45 6.00 33.80
CA MET A 1041 88.89 5.95 34.05
C MET A 1041 89.17 5.09 35.27
N LEU A 1042 90.02 4.09 35.09
CA LEU A 1042 90.61 3.31 36.16
C LEU A 1042 91.95 3.92 36.56
N ILE A 1043 92.20 4.08 37.87
CA ILE A 1043 93.45 4.60 38.43
C ILE A 1043 94.12 3.50 39.26
N ILE A 1044 95.32 3.09 38.86
CA ILE A 1044 96.17 2.21 39.66
C ILE A 1044 97.14 3.09 40.44
N THR A 1045 96.96 3.17 41.76
CA THR A 1045 97.85 3.94 42.64
C THR A 1045 98.98 3.03 43.13
N VAL A 1046 100.22 3.39 42.80
CA VAL A 1046 101.41 2.62 43.19
C VAL A 1046 102.05 3.26 44.41
N ASN A 1047 102.01 2.56 45.54
CA ASN A 1047 102.69 2.95 46.75
C ASN A 1047 104.11 2.37 46.79
N ILE A 1048 105.08 3.21 47.16
CA ILE A 1048 106.41 2.73 47.57
C ILE A 1048 106.28 2.32 49.05
N PRO A 1049 106.74 1.12 49.46
CA PRO A 1049 106.71 0.73 50.86
C PRO A 1049 107.49 1.75 51.73
N PRO A 1050 107.05 2.02 52.97
CA PRO A 1050 107.76 2.93 53.85
C PRO A 1050 109.18 2.43 54.07
N VAL A 1051 110.17 3.29 53.84
CA VAL A 1051 111.59 2.95 54.06
C VAL A 1051 111.77 2.69 55.55
N THR A 1052 111.97 1.43 55.94
CA THR A 1052 112.26 1.04 57.31
C THR A 1052 113.69 1.45 57.68
N GLY A 1053 113.87 2.75 57.94
CA GLY A 1053 115.03 3.26 58.69
C GLY A 1053 114.99 2.78 60.15
N PRO A 1054 116.13 2.72 60.84
CA PRO A 1054 116.18 2.29 62.23
C PRO A 1054 115.38 3.22 63.13
N ILE A 1055 114.62 2.65 64.06
CA ILE A 1055 113.89 3.39 65.09
C ILE A 1055 114.91 4.06 66.01
N TYR A 1056 115.06 5.37 65.89
CA TYR A 1056 115.68 6.18 66.94
C TYR A 1056 114.63 6.51 68.00
N GLN A 1057 114.70 5.84 69.15
CA GLN A 1057 114.14 6.41 70.37
C GLN A 1057 114.88 7.70 70.69
N ILE A 1058 114.14 8.81 70.82
CA ILE A 1058 114.60 10.01 71.51
C ILE A 1058 113.69 10.16 72.75
N PRO A 1059 114.22 10.25 73.98
CA PRO A 1059 113.40 10.34 75.18
C PRO A 1059 112.60 11.65 75.29
N ASN A 1060 111.51 11.61 76.05
CA ASN A 1060 110.79 12.81 76.48
C ASN A 1060 111.70 13.76 77.27
N SER A 1061 111.71 15.05 76.90
CA SER A 1061 111.95 16.15 77.84
C SER A 1061 111.06 17.35 77.51
N PHE A 1062 110.47 17.92 78.55
CA PHE A 1062 109.37 18.91 78.53
C PHE A 1062 109.78 20.35 78.13
N ALA A 1063 108.75 21.11 77.70
CA ALA A 1063 108.52 22.56 77.89
C ALA A 1063 109.57 23.57 77.34
N PHE A 1064 109.17 24.63 76.65
CA PHE A 1064 108.03 25.53 76.94
C PHE A 1064 107.04 25.70 75.78
#